data_AF-A0A661HRC8-F1
#
_entry.id   AF-A0A661HRC8-F1
#
_cell.length_a   1.000
_cell.length_b   1.000
_cell.length_c   1.000
_cell.angle_alpha   90.00
_cell.angle_beta   90.00
_cell.angle_gamma   90.00
#
_symmetry.space_group_name_H-M   'P 1'
#
loop_
_entity.id
_entity.type
_entity.pdbx_description
1 polymer ?
#
loop_
_entity_poly.entity_id
_entity_poly.type
_entity_poly.pdbx_seq_one_letter_code
_entity_poly.pdbx_strand_id
1 'polypeptide(L)'
;MIRFVLLLFFTLSFLEASNSCTKCHEGIEDIRDPHSKMMEAIYKVASKAGHKGNDCIVCHGGNPQSMVKERAHSGTVNYFKEHEGPKEFYPAPGSSWINQNTCGMCHKEQVGAQMNSLMMTEQGKIQGALWSFGGKEGYEHTAGTYATKNPSDPHARLGTKTYRDYMQKLAKLEPQAFPAEMHELAAAPTAEEIEEDPSLAVYTYLRQECLRCHTGSKGRFKRGDYRGIGCASCHIPYSNEGYYEGNDRNISKTERGHLLVHTIQSSRKAKVKVHDVEYSGVPVETCSTCHNRGKRIGVSYQGLMETEYQSTFDDEGNGQPKLHTKRYMHLQEDVHFQKGMLCQDCHTSNDMHGDGFLGGANAAAVEVECQDCHGTTSKYPWELPIGYSDEFNTTAATGEPRGTTKTMAEYLRMGTTHDPKDGYLLTARGNPLIHASKDGNHVIMHLASGKDIELSPLKALKEEEKLSKEALVAMDQISAHTDNMECYTCHATWAPQCYGCHVKIDYSEGKQNPDYLAASHDQDIHGTTGGMRNLKDYLVDGKVTETRSYLRWEDPALSQNGEGRISPTIPGCQTTITVIGKDGKALLQNHIYKIPNVEGAGEEGQNAIDMAPVQPHTISKRSRKCESCHTSDKALGLGIDGGKYFKDPSQTTVIDLMTASGKILPTIIDEQIPRIANLKNDYSRFIDENGTQLMTVGHHWKLSGPLNAEQRSKLDRRGVCLSCHQSIPDGDLAVGAMSHMAEMAGVTIDNATHKDILSKTLHLSAWVQVLGGIFIGGLLIYYILTRDPKKKNRRWKK
;
A
#
# COMPACT_ATOMS: atom_id res chain seq x y z
N MET A 1 -29.45 -67.91 -55.07
CA MET A 1 -28.58 -68.68 -54.16
C MET A 1 -27.32 -67.84 -53.92
N ILE A 2 -27.25 -67.23 -52.72
CA ILE A 2 -26.07 -66.72 -52.00
C ILE A 2 -24.85 -66.27 -52.83
N ARG A 3 -24.50 -64.98 -52.75
CA ARG A 3 -23.13 -64.54 -52.44
C ARG A 3 -23.05 -63.04 -52.12
N PHE A 4 -22.86 -62.79 -50.82
CA PHE A 4 -22.24 -61.61 -50.21
C PHE A 4 -20.87 -61.31 -50.86
N VAL A 5 -20.59 -60.04 -51.21
CA VAL A 5 -19.24 -59.46 -51.13
C VAL A 5 -19.32 -58.01 -50.68
N LEU A 6 -18.77 -57.82 -49.48
CA LEU A 6 -18.31 -56.61 -48.78
C LEU A 6 -18.12 -55.32 -49.60
N LEU A 7 -18.86 -54.28 -49.20
CA LEU A 7 -18.42 -52.88 -49.23
C LEU A 7 -17.81 -52.56 -47.86
N LEU A 8 -16.49 -52.50 -47.79
CA LEU A 8 -15.74 -51.97 -46.64
C LEU A 8 -15.99 -50.46 -46.57
N PHE A 9 -16.89 -50.04 -45.68
CA PHE A 9 -16.88 -48.68 -45.14
C PHE A 9 -15.66 -48.57 -44.21
N PHE A 10 -14.57 -47.98 -44.71
CA PHE A 10 -13.54 -47.39 -43.86
C PHE A 10 -14.11 -46.09 -43.29
N THR A 11 -14.98 -46.19 -42.28
CA THR A 11 -15.17 -45.07 -41.35
C THR A 11 -13.91 -45.01 -40.50
N LEU A 12 -12.94 -44.18 -40.90
CA LEU A 12 -11.96 -43.69 -39.96
C LEU A 12 -12.74 -42.96 -38.87
N SER A 13 -12.92 -43.64 -37.74
CA SER A 13 -13.28 -43.03 -36.48
C SER A 13 -12.18 -42.01 -36.18
N PHE A 14 -12.42 -40.73 -36.47
CA PHE A 14 -11.79 -39.65 -35.75
C PHE A 14 -12.22 -39.82 -34.30
N LEU A 15 -11.46 -40.62 -33.53
CA LEU A 15 -11.42 -40.45 -32.09
C LEU A 15 -10.78 -39.08 -31.87
N GLU A 16 -11.61 -38.04 -31.79
CA GLU A 16 -11.23 -36.87 -31.02
C GLU A 16 -10.83 -37.38 -29.65
N ALA A 17 -9.57 -37.16 -29.29
CA ALA A 17 -9.07 -37.49 -27.97
C ALA A 17 -9.81 -36.61 -26.96
N SER A 18 -10.93 -37.11 -26.43
CA SER A 18 -11.76 -36.42 -25.46
C SER A 18 -11.04 -36.38 -24.11
N ASN A 19 -10.99 -35.22 -23.46
CA ASN A 19 -10.53 -35.10 -22.08
C ASN A 19 -11.37 -36.04 -21.18
N SER A 20 -10.73 -37.00 -20.51
CA SER A 20 -11.43 -37.97 -19.69
C SER A 20 -11.84 -37.42 -18.32
N CYS A 21 -11.16 -36.38 -17.83
CA CYS A 21 -11.45 -35.74 -16.55
C CYS A 21 -12.84 -35.07 -16.57
N THR A 22 -13.23 -34.49 -17.71
CA THR A 22 -14.54 -33.83 -17.91
C THR A 22 -15.71 -34.81 -17.94
N LYS A 23 -15.47 -36.12 -18.04
CA LYS A 23 -16.54 -37.13 -17.86
C LYS A 23 -17.07 -37.16 -16.43
N CYS A 24 -16.21 -36.87 -15.45
CA CYS A 24 -16.63 -36.67 -14.06
C CYS A 24 -17.03 -35.21 -13.85
N HIS A 25 -16.14 -34.29 -14.25
CA HIS A 25 -16.24 -32.83 -14.09
C HIS A 25 -16.96 -32.18 -15.28
N GLU A 26 -18.11 -32.72 -15.66
CA GLU A 26 -18.90 -32.20 -16.76
C GLU A 26 -19.36 -30.78 -16.42
N GLY A 27 -19.12 -29.84 -17.34
CA GLY A 27 -19.44 -28.42 -17.16
C GLY A 27 -18.35 -27.58 -16.50
N ILE A 28 -17.22 -28.17 -16.06
CA ILE A 28 -16.09 -27.37 -15.56
C ILE A 28 -15.60 -26.41 -16.65
N GLU A 29 -15.29 -25.18 -16.26
CA GLU A 29 -14.77 -24.17 -17.18
C GLU A 29 -13.36 -24.53 -17.67
N ASP A 30 -13.08 -24.23 -18.94
CA ASP A 30 -11.70 -24.21 -19.43
C ASP A 30 -10.92 -23.16 -18.60
N ILE A 31 -9.72 -23.55 -18.15
CA ILE A 31 -8.91 -22.69 -17.28
C ILE A 31 -8.52 -21.37 -17.96
N ARG A 32 -8.49 -21.36 -19.30
CA ARG A 32 -8.27 -20.21 -20.18
C ARG A 32 -9.02 -20.44 -21.49
N ASP A 33 -9.20 -19.38 -22.28
CA ASP A 33 -9.74 -19.48 -23.64
C ASP A 33 -8.98 -20.57 -24.45
N PRO A 34 -9.68 -21.59 -24.99
CA PRO A 34 -9.08 -22.70 -25.74
C PRO A 34 -8.22 -22.28 -26.93
N HIS A 35 -8.47 -21.09 -27.50
CA HIS A 35 -7.73 -20.51 -28.61
C HIS A 35 -6.61 -19.57 -28.16
N SER A 36 -6.38 -19.42 -26.86
CA SER A 36 -5.28 -18.63 -26.34
C SER A 36 -3.94 -19.36 -26.51
N LYS A 37 -2.86 -18.59 -26.73
CA LYS A 37 -1.49 -19.13 -26.79
C LYS A 37 -1.11 -19.96 -25.56
N MET A 38 -1.66 -19.60 -24.39
CA MET A 38 -1.45 -20.35 -23.16
C MET A 38 -2.10 -21.74 -23.24
N MET A 39 -3.37 -21.83 -23.67
CA MET A 39 -4.03 -23.14 -23.85
C MET A 39 -3.37 -23.97 -24.94
N GLU A 40 -2.97 -23.37 -26.06
CA GLU A 40 -2.20 -24.07 -27.09
C GLU A 40 -0.91 -24.68 -26.55
N ALA A 41 -0.18 -23.95 -25.69
CA ALA A 41 1.00 -24.45 -25.03
C ALA A 41 0.68 -25.60 -24.07
N ILE A 42 -0.40 -25.49 -23.29
CA ILE A 42 -0.89 -26.55 -22.38
C ILE A 42 -1.26 -27.81 -23.17
N TYR A 43 -2.05 -27.70 -24.25
CA TYR A 43 -2.41 -28.83 -25.10
C TYR A 43 -1.19 -29.47 -25.77
N LYS A 44 -0.14 -28.69 -26.08
CA LYS A 44 1.13 -29.22 -26.58
C LYS A 44 1.86 -30.05 -25.53
N VAL A 45 1.87 -29.61 -24.26
CA VAL A 45 2.42 -30.41 -23.15
C VAL A 45 1.62 -31.70 -22.95
N ALA A 46 0.28 -31.61 -22.92
CA ALA A 46 -0.60 -32.78 -22.84
C ALA A 46 -0.37 -33.79 -23.99
N SER A 47 -0.17 -33.29 -25.21
CA SER A 47 0.12 -34.11 -26.38
C SER A 47 1.48 -34.82 -26.27
N LYS A 48 2.52 -34.13 -25.78
CA LYS A 48 3.82 -34.75 -25.49
C LYS A 48 3.72 -35.84 -24.43
N ALA A 49 2.83 -35.66 -23.45
CA ALA A 49 2.56 -36.64 -22.41
C ALA A 49 1.73 -37.85 -22.88
N GLY A 50 1.31 -37.89 -24.15
CA GLY A 50 0.49 -38.98 -24.71
C GLY A 50 -1.01 -38.85 -24.43
N HIS A 51 -1.46 -37.69 -23.95
CA HIS A 51 -2.85 -37.41 -23.57
C HIS A 51 -3.37 -36.17 -24.30
N LYS A 52 -3.31 -36.18 -25.64
CA LYS A 52 -3.77 -35.07 -26.48
C LYS A 52 -5.19 -34.63 -26.07
N GLY A 53 -5.38 -33.32 -25.87
CA GLY A 53 -6.66 -32.73 -25.49
C GLY A 53 -7.00 -32.79 -23.99
N ASN A 54 -6.20 -33.48 -23.15
CA ASN A 54 -6.39 -33.45 -21.69
C ASN A 54 -5.44 -32.43 -21.04
N ASP A 55 -5.92 -31.21 -20.88
CA ASP A 55 -5.24 -30.09 -20.25
C ASP A 55 -5.17 -30.20 -18.71
N CYS A 56 -6.15 -30.85 -18.08
CA CYS A 56 -6.23 -30.95 -16.61
C CYS A 56 -4.95 -31.57 -16.01
N ILE A 57 -4.46 -32.67 -16.62
CA ILE A 57 -3.30 -33.41 -16.10
C ILE A 57 -1.99 -32.62 -16.18
N VAL A 58 -1.93 -31.54 -16.98
CA VAL A 58 -0.73 -30.69 -17.13
C VAL A 58 -0.47 -29.89 -15.86
N CYS A 59 -1.52 -29.51 -15.14
CA CYS A 59 -1.42 -28.78 -13.88
C CYS A 59 -1.67 -29.69 -12.68
N HIS A 60 -2.67 -30.56 -12.78
CA HIS A 60 -3.14 -31.36 -11.64
C HIS A 60 -2.50 -32.74 -11.55
N GLY A 61 -1.88 -33.28 -12.61
CA GLY A 61 -1.44 -34.68 -12.62
C GLY A 61 -2.63 -35.65 -12.55
N GLY A 62 -2.50 -36.73 -11.78
CA GLY A 62 -3.52 -37.76 -11.63
C GLY A 62 -3.50 -38.85 -12.71
N ASN A 63 -4.50 -39.73 -12.64
CA ASN A 63 -4.67 -40.85 -13.57
C ASN A 63 -5.91 -40.63 -14.46
N PRO A 64 -5.74 -40.14 -15.70
CA PRO A 64 -6.85 -39.87 -16.60
C PRO A 64 -7.54 -41.15 -17.13
N GLN A 65 -7.02 -42.34 -16.84
CA GLN A 65 -7.62 -43.62 -17.30
C GLN A 65 -8.63 -44.20 -16.30
N SER A 66 -8.69 -43.66 -15.08
CA SER A 66 -9.60 -44.13 -14.03
C SER A 66 -10.83 -43.22 -13.90
N MET A 67 -12.00 -43.84 -13.69
CA MET A 67 -13.24 -43.15 -13.31
C MET A 67 -13.54 -43.25 -11.81
N VAL A 68 -12.71 -43.97 -11.04
CA VAL A 68 -12.82 -44.05 -9.58
C VAL A 68 -12.06 -42.89 -8.95
N LYS A 69 -12.75 -42.08 -8.14
CA LYS A 69 -12.28 -40.81 -7.57
C LYS A 69 -10.87 -40.91 -6.98
N GLU A 70 -10.62 -41.88 -6.11
CA GLU A 70 -9.35 -42.02 -5.39
C GLU A 70 -8.22 -42.37 -6.35
N ARG A 71 -8.50 -43.24 -7.34
CA ARG A 71 -7.51 -43.65 -8.34
C ARG A 71 -7.27 -42.56 -9.39
N ALA A 72 -8.31 -41.81 -9.76
CA ALA A 72 -8.22 -40.71 -10.73
C ALA A 72 -7.41 -39.53 -10.16
N HIS A 73 -7.57 -39.25 -8.87
CA HIS A 73 -6.86 -38.21 -8.14
C HIS A 73 -5.63 -38.75 -7.39
N SER A 74 -4.88 -39.64 -8.05
CA SER A 74 -3.63 -40.20 -7.51
C SER A 74 -2.57 -40.34 -8.60
N GLY A 75 -1.32 -40.19 -8.21
CA GLY A 75 -0.16 -40.28 -9.06
C GLY A 75 -0.09 -39.17 -10.11
N THR A 76 0.71 -39.44 -11.12
CA THR A 76 0.78 -38.67 -12.36
C THR A 76 0.99 -39.62 -13.52
N VAL A 77 0.78 -39.16 -14.74
CA VAL A 77 1.04 -39.95 -15.95
C VAL A 77 2.55 -40.21 -16.09
N ASN A 78 2.91 -41.36 -16.67
CA ASN A 78 4.31 -41.82 -16.70
C ASN A 78 5.28 -40.79 -17.31
N TYR A 79 4.84 -40.00 -18.28
CA TYR A 79 5.64 -38.93 -18.88
C TYR A 79 6.17 -37.93 -17.84
N PHE A 80 5.30 -37.41 -16.95
CA PHE A 80 5.68 -36.38 -15.99
C PHE A 80 6.53 -36.89 -14.83
N LYS A 81 6.67 -38.22 -14.66
CA LYS A 81 7.62 -38.77 -13.68
C LYS A 81 9.07 -38.37 -14.03
N GLU A 82 9.39 -38.34 -15.33
CA GLU A 82 10.74 -38.07 -15.83
C GLU A 82 10.90 -36.70 -16.53
N HIS A 83 9.80 -36.01 -16.84
CA HIS A 83 9.80 -34.72 -17.55
C HIS A 83 9.21 -33.57 -16.71
N GLU A 84 9.40 -32.32 -17.13
CA GLU A 84 8.73 -31.16 -16.52
C GLU A 84 7.20 -31.37 -16.47
N GLY A 85 6.60 -31.13 -15.32
CA GLY A 85 5.18 -31.36 -15.06
C GLY A 85 4.90 -31.94 -13.66
N PRO A 86 3.62 -32.12 -13.31
CA PRO A 86 3.20 -32.55 -11.99
C PRO A 86 3.71 -33.94 -11.66
N LYS A 87 4.33 -34.09 -10.48
CA LYS A 87 4.95 -35.34 -10.02
C LYS A 87 3.98 -36.26 -9.30
N GLU A 88 2.84 -35.71 -8.91
CA GLU A 88 1.78 -36.36 -8.15
C GLU A 88 0.47 -35.62 -8.46
N PHE A 89 -0.67 -36.09 -7.93
CA PHE A 89 -1.90 -35.33 -8.03
C PHE A 89 -1.83 -34.08 -7.17
N TYR A 90 -2.09 -32.91 -7.75
CA TYR A 90 -2.03 -31.61 -7.09
C TYR A 90 -3.44 -31.00 -6.97
N PRO A 91 -4.07 -31.02 -5.78
CA PRO A 91 -5.36 -30.36 -5.55
C PRO A 91 -5.28 -28.83 -5.69
N ALA A 92 -4.14 -28.25 -5.37
CA ALA A 92 -3.87 -26.81 -5.49
C ALA A 92 -2.61 -26.56 -6.34
N PRO A 93 -2.70 -26.66 -7.68
CA PRO A 93 -1.54 -26.58 -8.56
C PRO A 93 -0.85 -25.21 -8.53
N GLY A 94 -1.50 -24.16 -8.01
CA GLY A 94 -0.91 -22.83 -7.83
C GLY A 94 0.01 -22.68 -6.61
N SER A 95 0.08 -23.68 -5.73
CA SER A 95 0.88 -23.66 -4.49
C SER A 95 2.35 -23.32 -4.74
N SER A 96 2.89 -22.35 -3.99
CA SER A 96 4.29 -21.90 -4.12
C SER A 96 5.33 -23.01 -3.92
N TRP A 97 4.92 -24.10 -3.29
CA TRP A 97 5.79 -25.21 -2.89
C TRP A 97 5.98 -26.27 -3.99
N ILE A 98 5.05 -26.32 -4.95
CA ILE A 98 5.10 -27.26 -6.08
C ILE A 98 5.02 -26.58 -7.44
N ASN A 99 4.83 -25.25 -7.48
CA ASN A 99 4.53 -24.56 -8.73
C ASN A 99 5.68 -24.53 -9.73
N GLN A 100 6.91 -24.90 -9.35
CA GLN A 100 7.95 -25.22 -10.34
C GLN A 100 7.54 -26.33 -11.30
N ASN A 101 6.67 -27.24 -10.86
CA ASN A 101 6.15 -28.37 -11.65
C ASN A 101 4.86 -28.03 -12.41
N THR A 102 4.28 -26.84 -12.21
CA THR A 102 3.02 -26.41 -12.84
C THR A 102 3.25 -25.11 -13.61
N CYS A 103 3.06 -23.96 -12.98
CA CYS A 103 3.26 -22.62 -13.56
C CYS A 103 4.69 -22.44 -14.09
N GLY A 104 5.68 -22.97 -13.36
CA GLY A 104 7.11 -22.84 -13.64
C GLY A 104 7.58 -23.57 -14.89
N MET A 105 6.75 -24.43 -15.51
CA MET A 105 7.05 -24.97 -16.84
C MET A 105 7.12 -23.87 -17.90
N CYS A 106 6.35 -22.78 -17.71
CA CYS A 106 6.25 -21.67 -18.66
C CYS A 106 6.64 -20.30 -18.06
N HIS A 107 6.47 -20.12 -16.75
CA HIS A 107 6.71 -18.86 -16.03
C HIS A 107 7.89 -18.99 -15.06
N LYS A 108 9.07 -19.36 -15.59
CA LYS A 108 10.26 -19.69 -14.79
C LYS A 108 10.75 -18.50 -13.96
N GLU A 109 10.72 -17.30 -14.54
CA GLU A 109 11.19 -16.08 -13.90
C GLU A 109 10.29 -15.67 -12.72
N GLN A 110 8.97 -15.65 -12.91
CA GLN A 110 8.03 -15.30 -11.84
C GLN A 110 8.05 -16.33 -10.71
N VAL A 111 8.07 -17.63 -11.04
CA VAL A 111 8.17 -18.69 -10.03
C VAL A 111 9.51 -18.65 -9.30
N GLY A 112 10.61 -18.36 -9.99
CA GLY A 112 11.92 -18.20 -9.36
C GLY A 112 11.99 -16.98 -8.42
N ALA A 113 11.34 -15.87 -8.79
CA ALA A 113 11.36 -14.63 -8.01
C ALA A 113 10.41 -14.64 -6.81
N GLN A 114 9.33 -15.44 -6.85
CA GLN A 114 8.27 -15.40 -5.83
C GLN A 114 8.80 -15.60 -4.40
N MET A 115 9.84 -16.44 -4.23
CA MET A 115 10.40 -16.79 -2.93
C MET A 115 11.28 -15.67 -2.33
N ASN A 116 11.48 -14.58 -3.05
CA ASN A 116 12.15 -13.37 -2.56
C ASN A 116 11.19 -12.17 -2.48
N SER A 117 9.93 -12.33 -2.91
CA SER A 117 8.93 -11.26 -2.89
C SER A 117 8.41 -10.98 -1.48
N LEU A 118 8.02 -9.71 -1.21
CA LEU A 118 7.39 -9.33 0.05
C LEU A 118 6.04 -10.02 0.30
N MET A 119 5.33 -10.41 -0.77
CA MET A 119 4.09 -11.19 -0.69
C MET A 119 4.32 -12.60 -0.13
N MET A 120 5.56 -13.09 -0.21
CA MET A 120 5.96 -14.39 0.32
C MET A 120 6.71 -14.25 1.65
N THR A 121 7.63 -13.28 1.78
CA THR A 121 8.46 -13.14 3.00
C THR A 121 7.77 -12.38 4.14
N GLU A 122 6.80 -11.51 3.84
CA GLU A 122 6.07 -10.64 4.79
C GLU A 122 6.97 -9.74 5.67
N GLN A 123 8.22 -9.51 5.25
CA GLN A 123 9.26 -8.92 6.11
C GLN A 123 8.78 -7.63 6.80
N GLY A 124 8.42 -6.58 6.05
CA GLY A 124 8.15 -5.27 6.67
C GLY A 124 7.05 -5.29 7.73
N LYS A 125 6.12 -6.25 7.64
CA LYS A 125 5.10 -6.50 8.67
C LYS A 125 5.70 -7.17 9.91
N ILE A 126 6.58 -8.16 9.71
CA ILE A 126 7.33 -8.82 10.78
C ILE A 126 8.19 -7.81 11.54
N GLN A 127 9.03 -7.05 10.83
CA GLN A 127 9.93 -6.08 11.44
C GLN A 127 9.16 -4.98 12.17
N GLY A 128 8.05 -4.48 11.60
CA GLY A 128 7.20 -3.51 12.28
C GLY A 128 6.57 -4.01 13.58
N ALA A 129 6.21 -5.30 13.67
CA ALA A 129 5.72 -5.87 14.92
C ALA A 129 6.86 -6.06 15.93
N LEU A 130 8.02 -6.57 15.50
CA LEU A 130 9.20 -6.73 16.34
C LEU A 130 9.72 -5.39 16.86
N TRP A 131 9.61 -4.32 16.06
CA TRP A 131 9.87 -2.94 16.48
C TRP A 131 8.97 -2.56 17.64
N SER A 132 7.65 -2.75 17.49
CA SER A 132 6.67 -2.39 18.51
C SER A 132 6.77 -3.17 19.83
N PHE A 133 7.47 -4.31 19.81
CA PHE A 133 7.85 -5.11 20.98
C PHE A 133 9.30 -4.85 21.42
N GLY A 134 9.76 -3.60 21.29
CA GLY A 134 11.04 -3.14 21.83
C GLY A 134 12.23 -3.28 20.88
N GLY A 135 12.01 -3.28 19.56
CA GLY A 135 13.11 -3.22 18.59
C GLY A 135 13.96 -4.49 18.57
N LYS A 136 13.35 -5.67 18.62
CA LYS A 136 14.08 -6.95 18.76
C LYS A 136 15.15 -7.20 17.68
N GLU A 137 14.97 -6.68 16.47
CA GLU A 137 15.95 -6.71 15.36
C GLU A 137 16.57 -5.32 15.08
N GLY A 138 16.29 -4.32 15.91
CA GLY A 138 16.62 -2.94 15.62
C GLY A 138 16.03 -2.49 14.28
N TYR A 139 16.85 -1.81 13.47
CA TYR A 139 16.48 -1.33 12.14
C TYR A 139 16.61 -2.38 11.04
N GLU A 140 17.14 -3.57 11.35
CA GLU A 140 17.45 -4.59 10.36
C GLU A 140 16.21 -5.42 9.99
N HIS A 141 16.13 -5.83 8.73
CA HIS A 141 15.01 -6.60 8.17
C HIS A 141 15.38 -8.08 8.01
N THR A 142 15.81 -8.74 9.10
CA THR A 142 16.41 -10.09 9.07
C THR A 142 15.44 -11.25 9.22
N ALA A 143 14.28 -11.08 9.84
CA ALA A 143 13.27 -12.14 9.92
C ALA A 143 12.33 -12.16 8.71
N GLY A 144 12.10 -13.35 8.15
CA GLY A 144 11.08 -13.62 7.14
C GLY A 144 10.20 -14.81 7.54
N THR A 145 9.17 -15.10 6.75
CA THR A 145 8.33 -16.30 7.00
C THR A 145 9.11 -17.60 6.92
N TYR A 146 10.20 -17.69 6.14
CA TYR A 146 11.12 -18.83 6.04
C TYR A 146 12.54 -18.29 5.77
N ALA A 147 13.53 -19.16 5.95
CA ALA A 147 14.91 -18.83 5.61
C ALA A 147 15.10 -18.71 4.10
N THR A 148 15.65 -17.58 3.64
CA THR A 148 15.89 -17.32 2.22
C THR A 148 17.07 -16.37 2.02
N LYS A 149 17.65 -16.35 0.83
CA LYS A 149 18.77 -15.49 0.50
C LYS A 149 18.72 -15.03 -0.95
N ASN A 150 19.36 -13.89 -1.20
CA ASN A 150 19.54 -13.39 -2.55
C ASN A 150 20.44 -14.33 -3.38
N PRO A 151 20.25 -14.38 -4.71
CA PRO A 151 21.23 -14.95 -5.62
C PRO A 151 22.61 -14.28 -5.44
N SER A 152 23.68 -15.05 -5.61
CA SER A 152 25.05 -14.52 -5.52
C SER A 152 25.42 -13.62 -6.71
N ASP A 153 24.81 -13.85 -7.87
CA ASP A 153 24.99 -13.00 -9.05
C ASP A 153 24.03 -11.80 -9.00
N PRO A 154 24.54 -10.55 -8.84
CA PRO A 154 23.70 -9.36 -8.82
C PRO A 154 23.02 -9.07 -10.17
N HIS A 155 23.47 -9.70 -11.26
CA HIS A 155 22.81 -9.61 -12.57
C HIS A 155 21.62 -10.56 -12.72
N ALA A 156 21.39 -11.47 -11.77
CA ALA A 156 20.21 -12.35 -11.73
C ALA A 156 18.90 -11.59 -11.46
N ARG A 157 18.97 -10.34 -10.98
CA ARG A 157 17.78 -9.52 -10.72
C ARG A 157 17.00 -9.28 -12.00
N LEU A 158 15.69 -9.49 -11.98
CA LEU A 158 14.81 -9.23 -13.12
C LEU A 158 14.66 -7.72 -13.35
N GLY A 159 14.78 -7.30 -14.61
CA GLY A 159 14.59 -5.90 -15.01
C GLY A 159 15.62 -5.45 -16.05
N THR A 160 15.49 -4.19 -16.48
CA THR A 160 16.44 -3.58 -17.41
C THR A 160 17.83 -3.42 -16.78
N LYS A 161 18.86 -3.15 -17.59
CA LYS A 161 20.17 -2.79 -17.05
C LYS A 161 20.09 -1.57 -16.13
N THR A 162 19.36 -0.53 -16.55
CA THR A 162 19.13 0.70 -15.76
C THR A 162 18.50 0.38 -14.41
N TYR A 163 17.45 -0.45 -14.39
CA TYR A 163 16.81 -0.90 -13.16
C TYR A 163 17.77 -1.65 -12.24
N ARG A 164 18.52 -2.61 -12.77
CA ARG A 164 19.51 -3.37 -11.96
C ARG A 164 20.57 -2.46 -11.35
N ASP A 165 21.14 -1.56 -12.14
CA ASP A 165 22.16 -0.62 -11.67
C ASP A 165 21.59 0.31 -10.59
N TYR A 166 20.35 0.75 -10.77
CA TYR A 166 19.63 1.61 -9.83
C TYR A 166 19.32 0.89 -8.51
N MET A 167 18.77 -0.33 -8.56
CA MET A 167 18.50 -1.14 -7.37
C MET A 167 19.77 -1.50 -6.61
N GLN A 168 20.90 -1.74 -7.30
CA GLN A 168 22.20 -1.93 -6.65
C GLN A 168 22.68 -0.66 -5.93
N LYS A 169 22.40 0.53 -6.48
CA LYS A 169 22.68 1.80 -5.80
C LYS A 169 21.80 1.94 -4.55
N LEU A 170 20.50 1.69 -4.65
CA LEU A 170 19.58 1.75 -3.51
C LEU A 170 19.95 0.77 -2.40
N ALA A 171 20.26 -0.48 -2.73
CA ALA A 171 20.67 -1.48 -1.75
C ALA A 171 21.96 -1.12 -1.00
N LYS A 172 22.85 -0.31 -1.61
CA LYS A 172 24.03 0.24 -0.92
C LYS A 172 23.69 1.43 -0.04
N LEU A 173 22.68 2.21 -0.41
CA LEU A 173 22.26 3.40 0.33
C LEU A 173 21.45 3.02 1.58
N GLU A 174 20.57 2.03 1.44
CA GLU A 174 19.63 1.58 2.46
C GLU A 174 19.76 0.05 2.69
N PRO A 175 20.94 -0.45 3.12
CA PRO A 175 21.19 -1.89 3.26
C PRO A 175 20.22 -2.61 4.18
N GLN A 176 19.70 -1.91 5.20
CA GLN A 176 18.72 -2.46 6.13
C GLN A 176 17.40 -2.82 5.41
N ALA A 177 16.96 -2.00 4.46
CA ALA A 177 15.74 -2.21 3.70
C ALA A 177 15.92 -3.15 2.48
N PHE A 178 17.15 -3.59 2.20
CA PHE A 178 17.51 -4.52 1.13
C PHE A 178 18.41 -5.65 1.66
N PRO A 179 17.90 -6.51 2.56
CA PRO A 179 18.71 -7.52 3.21
C PRO A 179 19.25 -8.55 2.20
N ALA A 180 20.45 -9.07 2.47
CA ALA A 180 21.07 -10.11 1.65
C ALA A 180 20.45 -11.49 1.88
N GLU A 181 20.00 -11.74 3.11
CA GLU A 181 19.39 -12.98 3.56
C GLU A 181 18.39 -12.70 4.69
N MET A 182 17.49 -13.65 4.90
CA MET A 182 16.54 -13.68 6.01
C MET A 182 16.59 -15.04 6.69
N HIS A 183 16.43 -15.05 8.01
CA HIS A 183 16.14 -16.26 8.76
C HIS A 183 14.63 -16.41 8.97
N GLU A 184 14.19 -17.63 9.25
CA GLU A 184 12.80 -17.88 9.61
C GLU A 184 12.45 -17.22 10.95
N LEU A 185 11.23 -16.70 11.06
CA LEU A 185 10.70 -16.16 12.30
C LEU A 185 10.64 -17.23 13.39
N ALA A 186 11.02 -16.88 14.62
CA ALA A 186 10.94 -17.79 15.76
C ALA A 186 9.53 -18.37 15.96
N ALA A 187 9.44 -19.56 16.57
CA ALA A 187 8.18 -20.22 16.89
C ALA A 187 7.33 -19.39 17.87
N ALA A 188 6.02 -19.65 17.91
CA ALA A 188 5.18 -19.10 18.96
C ALA A 188 5.59 -19.70 20.32
N PRO A 189 5.78 -18.89 21.37
CA PRO A 189 6.18 -19.39 22.68
C PRO A 189 5.07 -20.19 23.37
N THR A 190 5.46 -21.06 24.31
CA THR A 190 4.52 -21.73 25.23
C THR A 190 4.06 -20.78 26.33
N ALA A 191 2.99 -21.17 27.05
CA ALA A 191 2.55 -20.44 28.23
C ALA A 191 3.65 -20.32 29.32
N GLU A 192 4.53 -21.31 29.47
CA GLU A 192 5.65 -21.27 30.41
C GLU A 192 6.74 -20.27 30.00
N GLU A 193 7.12 -20.24 28.73
CA GLU A 193 8.14 -19.31 28.23
C GLU A 193 7.71 -17.85 28.40
N ILE A 194 6.40 -17.59 28.31
CA ILE A 194 5.81 -16.26 28.51
C ILE A 194 5.88 -15.79 29.97
N GLU A 195 5.81 -16.70 30.94
CA GLU A 195 6.00 -16.35 32.35
C GLU A 195 7.42 -15.84 32.62
N GLU A 196 8.41 -16.31 31.84
CA GLU A 196 9.81 -15.90 31.95
C GLU A 196 10.08 -14.60 31.16
N ASP A 197 9.62 -14.53 29.90
CA ASP A 197 9.75 -13.35 29.06
C ASP A 197 8.44 -13.07 28.28
N PRO A 198 7.57 -12.18 28.81
CA PRO A 198 6.32 -11.84 28.14
C PRO A 198 6.51 -11.08 26.81
N SER A 199 7.72 -10.59 26.51
CA SER A 199 8.01 -9.95 25.22
C SER A 199 8.03 -10.94 24.04
N LEU A 200 8.18 -12.24 24.32
CA LEU A 200 8.08 -13.30 23.30
C LEU A 200 6.67 -13.41 22.70
N ALA A 201 5.65 -12.83 23.34
CA ALA A 201 4.28 -12.83 22.86
C ALA A 201 4.12 -12.19 21.46
N VAL A 202 5.10 -11.40 21.02
CA VAL A 202 5.17 -10.89 19.63
C VAL A 202 5.11 -12.02 18.59
N TYR A 203 5.72 -13.17 18.85
CA TYR A 203 5.72 -14.29 17.91
C TYR A 203 4.35 -14.96 17.83
N THR A 204 3.65 -15.09 18.96
CA THR A 204 2.24 -15.51 18.99
C THR A 204 1.37 -14.51 18.22
N TYR A 205 1.56 -13.20 18.43
CA TYR A 205 0.82 -12.18 17.70
C TYR A 205 1.03 -12.25 16.19
N LEU A 206 2.29 -12.32 15.75
CA LEU A 206 2.65 -12.43 14.34
C LEU A 206 2.04 -13.67 13.69
N ARG A 207 2.22 -14.84 14.31
CA ARG A 207 1.81 -16.14 13.77
C ARG A 207 0.29 -16.34 13.74
N GLN A 208 -0.45 -15.75 14.68
CA GLN A 208 -1.92 -15.84 14.72
C GLN A 208 -2.62 -14.78 13.84
N GLU A 209 -2.09 -13.57 13.73
CA GLU A 209 -2.83 -12.44 13.15
C GLU A 209 -2.21 -11.85 11.88
N CYS A 210 -0.88 -11.72 11.84
CA CYS A 210 -0.17 -10.97 10.80
C CYS A 210 0.20 -11.85 9.60
N LEU A 211 0.62 -13.08 9.86
CA LEU A 211 1.20 -14.00 8.86
C LEU A 211 0.19 -14.89 8.15
N ARG A 212 -1.11 -14.72 8.41
CA ARG A 212 -2.16 -15.44 7.65
C ARG A 212 -2.30 -15.03 6.18
N CYS A 213 -1.67 -13.92 5.78
CA CYS A 213 -1.81 -13.31 4.46
C CYS A 213 -0.71 -13.69 3.47
N HIS A 214 0.43 -14.23 3.91
CA HIS A 214 1.49 -14.61 2.99
C HIS A 214 0.95 -15.61 1.97
N THR A 215 1.45 -15.56 0.74
CA THR A 215 0.85 -16.31 -0.38
C THR A 215 0.93 -17.83 -0.20
N GLY A 216 1.83 -18.33 0.64
CA GLY A 216 1.88 -19.75 1.04
C GLY A 216 0.75 -20.20 1.98
N SER A 217 0.05 -19.29 2.66
CA SER A 217 -1.04 -19.62 3.58
C SER A 217 -2.40 -19.60 2.91
N LYS A 218 -3.25 -20.56 3.30
CA LYS A 218 -4.68 -20.56 2.97
C LYS A 218 -5.46 -19.45 3.70
N GLY A 219 -4.92 -18.94 4.82
CA GLY A 219 -5.54 -17.91 5.65
C GLY A 219 -6.84 -18.35 6.33
N ARG A 220 -7.70 -17.38 6.65
CA ARG A 220 -8.93 -17.60 7.42
C ARG A 220 -10.05 -18.16 6.55
N PHE A 221 -10.81 -19.08 7.14
CA PHE A 221 -12.08 -19.53 6.58
C PHE A 221 -13.23 -18.59 7.02
N LYS A 222 -13.25 -17.36 6.50
CA LYS A 222 -14.23 -16.31 6.83
C LYS A 222 -14.68 -15.56 5.57
N ARG A 223 -15.86 -14.93 5.63
CA ARG A 223 -16.41 -14.09 4.56
C ARG A 223 -15.41 -12.98 4.15
N GLY A 224 -15.11 -12.91 2.86
CA GLY A 224 -14.08 -12.04 2.26
C GLY A 224 -12.66 -12.61 2.26
N ASP A 225 -12.37 -13.66 3.03
CA ASP A 225 -11.01 -14.17 3.19
C ASP A 225 -10.68 -15.39 2.29
N TYR A 226 -11.66 -15.85 1.51
CA TYR A 226 -11.53 -17.02 0.63
C TYR A 226 -10.60 -16.74 -0.55
N ARG A 227 -9.61 -17.61 -0.76
CA ARG A 227 -8.65 -17.56 -1.88
C ARG A 227 -7.93 -18.89 -2.07
N GLY A 228 -7.21 -19.03 -3.17
CA GLY A 228 -6.21 -20.09 -3.37
C GLY A 228 -4.91 -19.84 -2.57
N ILE A 229 -3.89 -20.67 -2.81
CA ILE A 229 -2.53 -20.47 -2.30
C ILE A 229 -1.55 -20.30 -3.47
N GLY A 230 -0.40 -19.70 -3.21
CA GLY A 230 0.62 -19.32 -4.20
C GLY A 230 0.03 -18.49 -5.33
N CYS A 231 0.30 -18.85 -6.58
CA CYS A 231 -0.22 -18.15 -7.76
C CYS A 231 -1.75 -18.07 -7.78
N ALA A 232 -2.44 -19.10 -7.26
CA ALA A 232 -3.90 -19.15 -7.24
C ALA A 232 -4.54 -18.20 -6.22
N SER A 233 -3.75 -17.60 -5.32
CA SER A 233 -4.25 -16.56 -4.42
C SER A 233 -4.73 -15.32 -5.16
N CYS A 234 -4.10 -14.98 -6.29
CA CYS A 234 -4.46 -13.84 -7.13
C CYS A 234 -5.12 -14.27 -8.44
N HIS A 235 -4.70 -15.39 -9.03
CA HIS A 235 -5.07 -15.76 -10.39
C HIS A 235 -6.36 -16.58 -10.50
N ILE A 236 -6.92 -17.06 -9.41
CA ILE A 236 -8.20 -17.78 -9.41
C ILE A 236 -9.23 -16.94 -8.66
N PRO A 237 -10.38 -16.60 -9.27
CA PRO A 237 -11.37 -15.75 -8.64
C PRO A 237 -12.12 -16.47 -7.52
N TYR A 238 -12.34 -15.77 -6.42
CA TYR A 238 -13.19 -16.18 -5.31
C TYR A 238 -14.19 -15.05 -5.03
N SER A 239 -15.43 -15.40 -4.71
CA SER A 239 -16.40 -14.42 -4.19
C SER A 239 -16.20 -14.24 -2.68
N ASN A 240 -16.72 -13.15 -2.14
CA ASN A 240 -16.69 -12.89 -0.69
C ASN A 240 -17.45 -13.95 0.12
N GLU A 241 -18.44 -14.63 -0.49
CA GLU A 241 -19.16 -15.73 0.14
C GLU A 241 -18.46 -17.09 -0.03
N GLY A 242 -17.55 -17.21 -1.02
CA GLY A 242 -16.75 -18.41 -1.25
C GLY A 242 -17.52 -19.59 -1.84
N TYR A 243 -18.57 -19.32 -2.64
CA TYR A 243 -19.33 -20.36 -3.35
C TYR A 243 -18.82 -20.54 -4.77
N TYR A 244 -18.95 -21.76 -5.29
CA TYR A 244 -18.79 -22.07 -6.71
C TYR A 244 -20.09 -21.78 -7.46
N GLU A 245 -19.98 -20.99 -8.52
CA GLU A 245 -21.11 -20.57 -9.35
C GLU A 245 -20.97 -21.06 -10.81
N GLY A 246 -19.94 -21.87 -11.09
CA GLY A 246 -19.73 -22.50 -12.37
C GLY A 246 -20.62 -23.73 -12.62
N ASN A 247 -20.36 -24.42 -13.74
CA ASN A 247 -21.22 -25.50 -14.23
C ASN A 247 -20.75 -26.91 -13.88
N ASP A 248 -19.59 -27.09 -13.23
CA ASP A 248 -19.14 -28.40 -12.76
C ASP A 248 -20.15 -29.03 -11.78
N ARG A 249 -20.64 -30.22 -12.11
CA ARG A 249 -21.63 -30.95 -11.31
C ARG A 249 -21.09 -31.56 -10.01
N ASN A 250 -19.78 -31.71 -9.87
CA ASN A 250 -19.13 -32.34 -8.71
C ASN A 250 -18.55 -31.35 -7.71
N ILE A 251 -18.48 -30.06 -8.04
CA ILE A 251 -18.10 -29.02 -7.09
C ILE A 251 -19.35 -28.57 -6.34
N SER A 252 -19.27 -28.51 -5.00
CA SER A 252 -20.40 -28.11 -4.17
C SER A 252 -20.78 -26.65 -4.43
N LYS A 253 -22.07 -26.42 -4.71
CA LYS A 253 -22.66 -25.07 -4.89
C LYS A 253 -23.21 -24.49 -3.58
N THR A 254 -23.21 -25.28 -2.51
CA THR A 254 -23.81 -24.92 -1.22
C THR A 254 -22.79 -24.84 -0.09
N GLU A 255 -21.55 -25.25 -0.34
CA GLU A 255 -20.45 -25.15 0.61
C GLU A 255 -19.57 -23.95 0.31
N ARG A 256 -19.06 -23.31 1.37
CA ARG A 256 -18.12 -22.19 1.24
C ARG A 256 -16.69 -22.69 1.07
N GLY A 257 -15.80 -21.81 0.62
CA GLY A 257 -14.39 -22.10 0.43
C GLY A 257 -14.01 -22.56 -0.97
N HIS A 258 -14.95 -22.52 -1.92
CA HIS A 258 -14.70 -22.80 -3.32
C HIS A 258 -14.42 -21.54 -4.12
N LEU A 259 -13.65 -21.71 -5.20
CA LEU A 259 -13.45 -20.70 -6.23
C LEU A 259 -14.80 -20.34 -6.87
N LEU A 260 -14.90 -19.15 -7.45
CA LEU A 260 -16.12 -18.69 -8.12
C LEU A 260 -16.38 -19.48 -9.42
N VAL A 261 -15.36 -19.55 -10.29
CA VAL A 261 -15.35 -20.31 -11.55
C VAL A 261 -13.93 -20.79 -11.84
N HIS A 262 -13.79 -21.91 -12.56
CA HIS A 262 -12.49 -22.50 -12.88
C HIS A 262 -11.80 -21.81 -14.08
N THR A 263 -11.46 -20.53 -13.93
CA THR A 263 -10.79 -19.74 -14.99
C THR A 263 -9.78 -18.77 -14.39
N ILE A 264 -8.64 -18.59 -15.06
CA ILE A 264 -7.58 -17.67 -14.63
C ILE A 264 -7.94 -16.21 -14.94
N GLN A 265 -7.92 -15.36 -13.90
CA GLN A 265 -7.85 -13.90 -14.01
C GLN A 265 -6.39 -13.41 -14.00
N SER A 266 -6.02 -12.52 -14.90
CA SER A 266 -4.64 -11.97 -14.95
C SER A 266 -4.55 -10.65 -15.72
N SER A 267 -4.05 -10.67 -16.97
CA SER A 267 -3.89 -9.48 -17.80
C SER A 267 -5.14 -9.16 -18.62
N ARG A 268 -5.11 -8.05 -19.38
CA ARG A 268 -6.22 -7.56 -20.21
C ARG A 268 -6.81 -8.60 -21.18
N LYS A 269 -5.96 -9.50 -21.71
CA LYS A 269 -6.36 -10.58 -22.63
C LYS A 269 -6.89 -11.84 -21.92
N ALA A 270 -6.77 -11.92 -20.59
CA ALA A 270 -7.32 -13.00 -19.81
C ALA A 270 -8.78 -12.70 -19.45
N LYS A 271 -9.68 -13.05 -20.38
CA LYS A 271 -11.12 -12.94 -20.16
C LYS A 271 -11.61 -14.05 -19.24
N VAL A 272 -12.41 -13.65 -18.25
CA VAL A 272 -13.14 -14.53 -17.34
C VAL A 272 -14.62 -14.26 -17.54
N LYS A 273 -15.40 -15.33 -17.67
CA LYS A 273 -16.87 -15.27 -17.80
C LYS A 273 -17.51 -15.85 -16.55
N VAL A 274 -18.42 -15.11 -15.96
CA VAL A 274 -19.27 -15.55 -14.85
C VAL A 274 -20.69 -15.12 -15.19
N HIS A 275 -21.59 -16.09 -15.34
CA HIS A 275 -22.95 -15.83 -15.85
C HIS A 275 -22.95 -15.07 -17.19
N ASP A 276 -23.60 -13.91 -17.24
CA ASP A 276 -23.68 -13.01 -18.39
C ASP A 276 -22.58 -11.93 -18.42
N VAL A 277 -21.67 -11.92 -17.44
CA VAL A 277 -20.61 -10.92 -17.30
C VAL A 277 -19.27 -11.47 -17.77
N GLU A 278 -18.58 -10.71 -18.62
CA GLU A 278 -17.18 -10.94 -19.00
C GLU A 278 -16.30 -9.81 -18.48
N TYR A 279 -15.18 -10.14 -17.82
CA TYR A 279 -14.21 -9.16 -17.33
C TYR A 279 -12.75 -9.60 -17.59
N SER A 280 -11.80 -8.70 -17.35
CA SER A 280 -10.36 -9.00 -17.33
C SER A 280 -9.63 -8.21 -16.24
N GLY A 281 -8.38 -8.59 -15.98
CA GLY A 281 -7.63 -8.06 -14.84
C GLY A 281 -7.89 -8.83 -13.55
N VAL A 282 -7.08 -8.60 -12.52
CA VAL A 282 -7.35 -9.05 -11.15
C VAL A 282 -8.19 -7.97 -10.45
N PRO A 283 -9.48 -8.22 -10.13
CA PRO A 283 -10.33 -7.25 -9.45
C PRO A 283 -9.76 -6.88 -8.08
N VAL A 284 -9.96 -5.62 -7.67
CA VAL A 284 -9.38 -5.08 -6.43
C VAL A 284 -9.73 -5.91 -5.19
N GLU A 285 -10.94 -6.48 -5.14
CA GLU A 285 -11.39 -7.30 -4.02
C GLU A 285 -10.49 -8.53 -3.78
N THR A 286 -9.88 -9.10 -4.84
CA THR A 286 -8.90 -10.20 -4.70
C THR A 286 -7.68 -9.74 -3.90
N CYS A 287 -7.21 -8.51 -4.11
CA CYS A 287 -6.13 -7.93 -3.33
C CYS A 287 -6.60 -7.60 -1.90
N SER A 288 -7.84 -7.12 -1.74
CA SER A 288 -8.42 -6.75 -0.45
C SER A 288 -8.55 -7.92 0.53
N THR A 289 -8.61 -9.18 0.05
CA THR A 289 -8.51 -10.38 0.91
C THR A 289 -7.28 -10.37 1.83
N CYS A 290 -6.17 -9.78 1.41
CA CYS A 290 -4.96 -9.62 2.22
C CYS A 290 -4.70 -8.16 2.62
N HIS A 291 -5.04 -7.18 1.77
CA HIS A 291 -4.78 -5.75 1.96
C HIS A 291 -5.89 -4.98 2.72
N ASN A 292 -6.71 -5.67 3.53
CA ASN A 292 -7.77 -5.07 4.37
C ASN A 292 -7.34 -4.64 5.78
N ARG A 293 -6.11 -4.96 6.22
CA ARG A 293 -5.64 -4.69 7.60
C ARG A 293 -4.72 -3.48 7.73
N GLY A 294 -3.40 -3.68 7.66
CA GLY A 294 -2.38 -2.73 8.14
C GLY A 294 -2.61 -1.31 7.65
N LYS A 295 -2.10 -0.99 6.46
CA LYS A 295 -2.32 0.32 5.81
C LYS A 295 -3.70 0.48 5.16
N ARG A 296 -4.58 -0.54 5.21
CA ARG A 296 -5.93 -0.59 4.60
C ARG A 296 -5.99 -0.26 3.10
N ILE A 297 -4.89 -0.41 2.37
CA ILE A 297 -4.75 0.06 0.98
C ILE A 297 -5.84 -0.48 0.04
N GLY A 298 -6.15 -1.78 0.10
CA GLY A 298 -7.15 -2.36 -0.82
C GLY A 298 -8.55 -1.80 -0.59
N VAL A 299 -8.95 -1.68 0.67
CA VAL A 299 -10.27 -1.18 1.05
C VAL A 299 -10.39 0.33 0.86
N SER A 300 -9.35 1.13 1.14
CA SER A 300 -9.39 2.58 0.94
C SER A 300 -9.44 2.98 -0.54
N TYR A 301 -8.80 2.21 -1.42
CA TYR A 301 -8.89 2.40 -2.87
C TYR A 301 -10.34 2.29 -3.38
N GLN A 302 -11.12 1.37 -2.80
CA GLN A 302 -12.55 1.18 -3.04
C GLN A 302 -13.44 2.17 -2.25
N GLY A 303 -12.86 3.17 -1.59
CA GLY A 303 -13.62 4.13 -0.78
C GLY A 303 -14.06 3.60 0.59
N LEU A 304 -13.62 2.42 1.03
CA LEU A 304 -14.10 1.81 2.27
C LEU A 304 -13.19 2.18 3.46
N MET A 305 -13.80 2.76 4.50
CA MET A 305 -13.17 3.04 5.79
C MET A 305 -13.76 2.15 6.86
N GLU A 306 -12.91 1.52 7.67
CA GLU A 306 -13.38 0.65 8.74
C GLU A 306 -14.17 1.41 9.81
N THR A 307 -15.19 0.77 10.38
CA THR A 307 -15.99 1.31 11.47
C THR A 307 -16.31 0.23 12.49
N GLU A 308 -16.42 0.61 13.77
CA GLU A 308 -16.93 -0.28 14.82
C GLU A 308 -18.46 -0.28 14.87
N TYR A 309 -19.10 0.69 14.23
CA TYR A 309 -20.55 0.86 14.25
C TYR A 309 -21.24 -0.09 13.28
N GLN A 310 -22.46 -0.51 13.64
CA GLN A 310 -23.36 -1.30 12.79
C GLN A 310 -24.37 -0.37 12.13
N SER A 311 -23.86 0.69 11.51
CA SER A 311 -24.72 1.70 10.89
C SER A 311 -25.41 1.11 9.66
N THR A 312 -26.67 1.49 9.43
CA THR A 312 -27.60 0.93 8.43
C THR A 312 -28.06 -0.50 8.74
N PHE A 313 -29.36 -0.73 8.54
CA PHE A 313 -30.01 -2.02 8.73
C PHE A 313 -30.52 -2.52 7.37
N ASP A 314 -30.49 -3.84 7.17
CA ASP A 314 -31.16 -4.47 6.03
C ASP A 314 -32.70 -4.51 6.23
N ASP A 315 -33.41 -5.10 5.27
CA ASP A 315 -34.88 -5.20 5.28
C ASP A 315 -35.43 -6.04 6.46
N GLU A 316 -34.58 -6.84 7.12
CA GLU A 316 -34.91 -7.62 8.31
C GLU A 316 -34.55 -6.91 9.62
N GLY A 317 -33.90 -5.74 9.54
CA GLY A 317 -33.42 -4.99 10.70
C GLY A 317 -32.06 -5.45 11.23
N ASN A 318 -31.33 -6.30 10.51
CA ASN A 318 -29.98 -6.71 10.90
C ASN A 318 -28.96 -5.63 10.51
N GLY A 319 -27.99 -5.37 11.38
CA GLY A 319 -26.89 -4.44 11.08
C GLY A 319 -25.92 -4.99 10.04
N GLN A 320 -25.09 -4.10 9.47
CA GLN A 320 -24.10 -4.48 8.44
C GLN A 320 -23.30 -5.76 8.81
N PRO A 321 -23.30 -6.79 7.93
CA PRO A 321 -22.54 -8.01 8.17
C PRO A 321 -21.03 -7.73 8.07
N LYS A 322 -20.23 -8.56 8.75
CA LYS A 322 -18.78 -8.43 8.68
C LYS A 322 -18.25 -8.84 7.29
N LEU A 323 -17.26 -8.10 6.80
CA LEU A 323 -16.44 -8.43 5.63
C LEU A 323 -14.98 -8.36 6.07
N HIS A 324 -14.16 -9.38 5.77
CA HIS A 324 -12.80 -9.53 6.32
C HIS A 324 -12.76 -9.38 7.85
N THR A 325 -13.80 -9.86 8.54
CA THR A 325 -14.03 -9.73 10.00
C THR A 325 -14.32 -8.31 10.54
N LYS A 326 -14.53 -7.34 9.66
CA LYS A 326 -14.70 -5.91 9.96
C LYS A 326 -15.99 -5.34 9.38
N ARG A 327 -16.30 -4.09 9.70
CA ARG A 327 -17.40 -3.30 9.13
C ARG A 327 -16.84 -2.05 8.47
N TYR A 328 -17.59 -1.48 7.53
CA TYR A 328 -17.11 -0.38 6.70
C TYR A 328 -18.17 0.70 6.51
N MET A 329 -17.72 1.95 6.51
CA MET A 329 -18.42 3.09 5.92
C MET A 329 -17.85 3.39 4.54
N HIS A 330 -18.67 3.92 3.63
CA HIS A 330 -18.26 4.24 2.26
C HIS A 330 -17.99 5.74 2.12
N LEU A 331 -16.72 6.08 1.96
CA LEU A 331 -16.19 7.40 1.65
C LEU A 331 -15.94 7.54 0.13
N GLN A 332 -15.22 8.59 -0.28
CA GLN A 332 -14.88 8.78 -1.68
C GLN A 332 -13.83 7.78 -2.15
N GLU A 333 -14.11 7.07 -3.23
CA GLU A 333 -13.17 6.19 -3.91
C GLU A 333 -11.99 6.94 -4.54
N ASP A 334 -10.90 6.23 -4.77
CA ASP A 334 -9.77 6.77 -5.54
C ASP A 334 -10.19 7.09 -6.99
N VAL A 335 -9.74 8.22 -7.52
CA VAL A 335 -10.05 8.65 -8.89
C VAL A 335 -9.56 7.64 -9.93
N HIS A 336 -8.46 6.93 -9.68
CA HIS A 336 -7.98 5.88 -10.57
C HIS A 336 -8.91 4.67 -10.56
N PHE A 337 -9.41 4.28 -9.38
CA PHE A 337 -10.42 3.22 -9.24
C PHE A 337 -11.69 3.57 -10.03
N GLN A 338 -12.20 4.79 -9.85
CA GLN A 338 -13.38 5.30 -10.58
C GLN A 338 -13.18 5.33 -12.10
N LYS A 339 -11.94 5.45 -12.55
CA LYS A 339 -11.59 5.43 -13.97
C LYS A 339 -11.47 4.02 -14.54
N GLY A 340 -11.48 2.99 -13.69
CA GLY A 340 -11.42 1.58 -14.06
C GLY A 340 -10.02 0.97 -13.94
N MET A 341 -9.10 1.61 -13.23
CA MET A 341 -7.79 1.05 -12.91
C MET A 341 -7.90 0.01 -11.80
N LEU A 342 -7.11 -1.05 -11.93
CA LEU A 342 -6.93 -2.11 -10.94
C LEU A 342 -5.55 -1.96 -10.29
N CYS A 343 -5.31 -2.65 -9.16
CA CYS A 343 -4.03 -2.56 -8.45
C CYS A 343 -2.82 -2.87 -9.36
N GLN A 344 -2.96 -3.85 -10.26
CA GLN A 344 -1.91 -4.26 -11.21
C GLN A 344 -1.63 -3.24 -12.33
N ASP A 345 -2.46 -2.19 -12.47
CA ASP A 345 -2.17 -1.10 -13.41
C ASP A 345 -1.14 -0.12 -12.82
N CYS A 346 -0.96 -0.10 -11.49
CA CYS A 346 0.09 0.69 -10.82
C CYS A 346 1.21 -0.20 -10.25
N HIS A 347 0.91 -1.47 -9.91
CA HIS A 347 1.90 -2.42 -9.40
C HIS A 347 2.41 -3.33 -10.50
N THR A 348 3.73 -3.25 -10.74
CA THR A 348 4.36 -4.03 -11.82
C THR A 348 4.45 -5.52 -11.48
N SER A 349 4.84 -6.33 -12.46
CA SER A 349 5.16 -7.74 -12.21
C SER A 349 6.28 -7.90 -11.16
N ASN A 350 7.24 -6.98 -11.11
CA ASN A 350 8.33 -7.05 -10.15
C ASN A 350 7.86 -6.68 -8.74
N ASP A 351 6.96 -5.69 -8.61
CA ASP A 351 6.38 -5.30 -7.33
C ASP A 351 5.61 -6.46 -6.68
N MET A 352 4.87 -7.23 -7.49
CA MET A 352 3.99 -8.31 -7.01
C MET A 352 4.69 -9.67 -6.92
N HIS A 353 5.34 -10.12 -8.00
CA HIS A 353 6.00 -11.43 -8.06
C HIS A 353 7.42 -11.41 -7.48
N GLY A 354 7.99 -10.23 -7.25
CA GLY A 354 9.40 -10.05 -6.93
C GLY A 354 10.27 -9.91 -8.18
N ASP A 355 11.46 -9.37 -7.99
CA ASP A 355 12.51 -9.28 -9.03
C ASP A 355 13.66 -10.26 -8.80
N GLY A 356 13.47 -11.25 -7.92
CA GLY A 356 14.46 -12.25 -7.54
C GLY A 356 15.36 -11.85 -6.39
N PHE A 357 15.20 -10.65 -5.82
CA PHE A 357 15.95 -10.17 -4.67
C PHE A 357 15.02 -9.73 -3.55
N LEU A 358 15.52 -9.82 -2.32
CA LEU A 358 14.81 -9.49 -1.10
C LEU A 358 14.67 -7.97 -0.94
N GLY A 359 13.47 -7.57 -0.53
CA GLY A 359 13.17 -6.23 0.00
C GLY A 359 12.64 -6.35 1.43
N GLY A 360 12.97 -5.36 2.27
CA GLY A 360 12.55 -5.30 3.66
C GLY A 360 11.21 -4.59 3.86
N ALA A 361 10.84 -3.65 3.01
CA ALA A 361 9.60 -2.88 3.14
C ALA A 361 8.96 -2.55 1.79
N ASN A 362 7.68 -2.18 1.76
CA ASN A 362 6.92 -2.00 0.51
C ASN A 362 7.59 -1.05 -0.51
N ALA A 363 8.17 0.07 -0.05
CA ALA A 363 8.87 1.01 -0.93
C ALA A 363 10.12 0.40 -1.59
N ALA A 364 10.65 -0.71 -1.07
CA ALA A 364 11.75 -1.43 -1.70
C ALA A 364 11.30 -2.11 -2.99
N ALA A 365 10.02 -2.53 -3.06
CA ALA A 365 9.46 -3.25 -4.21
C ALA A 365 8.76 -2.33 -5.22
N VAL A 366 8.05 -1.29 -4.76
CA VAL A 366 7.30 -0.38 -5.65
C VAL A 366 8.26 0.51 -6.42
N GLU A 367 8.13 0.52 -7.76
CA GLU A 367 9.00 1.34 -8.63
C GLU A 367 8.29 2.49 -9.36
N VAL A 368 6.97 2.58 -9.23
CA VAL A 368 6.12 3.53 -9.98
C VAL A 368 5.83 4.77 -9.17
N GLU A 369 6.20 5.93 -9.73
CA GLU A 369 5.90 7.24 -9.17
C GLU A 369 4.77 7.96 -9.92
N CYS A 370 4.10 8.91 -9.26
CA CYS A 370 3.04 9.71 -9.90
C CYS A 370 3.57 10.41 -11.17
N GLN A 371 4.81 10.89 -11.09
CA GLN A 371 5.50 11.64 -12.13
C GLN A 371 5.90 10.74 -13.32
N ASP A 372 5.83 9.41 -13.18
CA ASP A 372 6.06 8.44 -14.26
C ASP A 372 4.99 8.48 -15.34
N CYS A 373 3.78 8.92 -14.99
CA CYS A 373 2.68 9.12 -15.94
C CYS A 373 2.30 10.60 -16.07
N HIS A 374 2.35 11.37 -14.99
CA HIS A 374 1.85 12.75 -14.97
C HIS A 374 2.90 13.82 -15.28
N GLY A 375 4.19 13.53 -15.05
CA GLY A 375 5.28 14.51 -15.15
C GLY A 375 5.13 15.64 -14.12
N THR A 376 5.63 16.82 -14.47
CA THR A 376 5.46 18.07 -13.71
C THR A 376 4.86 19.15 -14.62
N THR A 377 4.58 20.32 -14.07
CA THR A 377 4.14 21.51 -14.83
C THR A 377 5.18 22.02 -15.83
N SER A 378 6.46 21.65 -15.65
CA SER A 378 7.58 22.11 -16.49
C SER A 378 8.22 20.99 -17.33
N LYS A 379 7.98 19.72 -17.00
CA LYS A 379 8.56 18.56 -17.68
C LYS A 379 7.54 17.45 -17.92
N TYR A 380 7.54 16.88 -19.12
CA TYR A 380 6.83 15.64 -19.43
C TYR A 380 7.43 14.45 -18.66
N PRO A 381 6.71 13.32 -18.50
CA PRO A 381 7.23 12.15 -17.78
C PRO A 381 8.58 11.64 -18.32
N TRP A 382 8.76 11.64 -19.63
CA TRP A 382 10.00 11.21 -20.31
C TRP A 382 11.12 12.25 -20.28
N GLU A 383 10.85 13.48 -19.85
CA GLU A 383 11.85 14.56 -19.67
C GLU A 383 12.47 14.56 -18.27
N LEU A 384 11.93 13.77 -17.34
CA LEU A 384 12.47 13.60 -15.99
C LEU A 384 13.64 12.61 -15.98
N PRO A 385 14.64 12.79 -15.08
CA PRO A 385 15.74 11.84 -14.95
C PRO A 385 15.31 10.56 -14.21
N ILE A 386 16.14 9.52 -14.30
CA ILE A 386 16.03 8.32 -13.45
C ILE A 386 16.17 8.73 -11.97
N GLY A 387 15.32 8.16 -11.12
CA GLY A 387 15.24 8.40 -9.68
C GLY A 387 14.44 9.65 -9.27
N TYR A 388 13.85 10.40 -10.21
CA TYR A 388 12.99 11.53 -9.83
C TYR A 388 11.75 11.01 -9.10
N SER A 389 11.50 11.57 -7.91
CA SER A 389 10.50 11.11 -6.93
C SER A 389 10.79 9.80 -6.20
N ASP A 390 11.90 9.13 -6.50
CA ASP A 390 12.35 7.90 -5.83
C ASP A 390 13.77 8.11 -5.23
N GLU A 391 14.10 9.33 -4.79
CA GLU A 391 15.50 9.73 -4.62
C GLU A 391 16.25 9.06 -3.45
N PHE A 392 15.53 8.70 -2.38
CA PHE A 392 16.12 8.38 -1.07
C PHE A 392 17.14 9.45 -0.64
N ASN A 393 16.76 10.70 -0.88
CA ASN A 393 17.58 11.88 -0.66
C ASN A 393 16.67 13.11 -0.50
N THR A 394 17.12 14.12 0.24
CA THR A 394 16.37 15.37 0.46
C THR A 394 16.47 16.36 -0.71
N THR A 395 17.03 15.93 -1.85
CA THR A 395 17.19 16.74 -3.05
C THR A 395 16.69 15.97 -4.25
N ALA A 396 15.90 16.63 -5.10
CA ALA A 396 15.31 16.03 -6.28
C ALA A 396 16.39 15.54 -7.28
N ALA A 397 16.10 14.43 -7.96
CA ALA A 397 17.03 13.88 -8.94
C ALA A 397 17.27 14.86 -10.10
N THR A 398 18.52 14.93 -10.55
CA THR A 398 18.94 15.72 -11.72
C THR A 398 19.75 14.84 -12.67
N GLY A 399 19.79 15.21 -13.94
CA GLY A 399 20.51 14.47 -14.97
C GLY A 399 19.77 14.47 -16.30
N GLU A 400 20.24 13.60 -17.20
CA GLU A 400 19.65 13.41 -18.52
C GLU A 400 18.21 12.87 -18.43
N PRO A 401 17.34 13.26 -19.37
CA PRO A 401 16.01 12.67 -19.50
C PRO A 401 16.05 11.15 -19.61
N ARG A 402 15.21 10.46 -18.84
CA ARG A 402 15.09 8.99 -18.92
C ARG A 402 14.55 8.53 -20.28
N GLY A 403 13.76 9.35 -20.96
CA GLY A 403 13.21 9.05 -22.28
C GLY A 403 12.08 8.00 -22.24
N THR A 404 11.96 7.26 -23.34
CA THR A 404 10.99 6.17 -23.53
C THR A 404 11.68 4.98 -24.18
N THR A 405 11.04 3.82 -24.22
CA THR A 405 11.58 2.64 -24.90
C THR A 405 10.52 1.89 -25.70
N LYS A 406 10.93 1.27 -26.81
CA LYS A 406 10.05 0.37 -27.61
C LYS A 406 10.26 -1.11 -27.27
N THR A 407 11.12 -1.40 -26.29
CA THR A 407 11.51 -2.77 -25.92
C THR A 407 11.13 -3.07 -24.48
N MET A 408 10.89 -4.34 -24.18
CA MET A 408 10.65 -4.86 -22.85
C MET A 408 11.39 -6.18 -22.66
N ALA A 409 11.62 -6.58 -21.42
CA ALA A 409 12.22 -7.87 -21.09
C ALA A 409 11.32 -9.04 -21.53
N GLU A 410 11.92 -10.18 -21.87
CA GLU A 410 11.19 -11.34 -22.40
C GLU A 410 10.10 -11.84 -21.45
N TYR A 411 10.40 -11.94 -20.15
CA TYR A 411 9.44 -12.43 -19.16
C TYR A 411 8.16 -11.58 -19.04
N LEU A 412 8.23 -10.28 -19.41
CA LEU A 412 7.07 -9.38 -19.42
C LEU A 412 6.15 -9.63 -20.63
N ARG A 413 6.65 -10.27 -21.69
CA ARG A 413 5.85 -10.64 -22.89
C ARG A 413 4.81 -11.72 -22.62
N MET A 414 4.91 -12.38 -21.46
CA MET A 414 3.88 -13.30 -20.97
C MET A 414 2.58 -12.57 -20.60
N GLY A 415 2.65 -11.26 -20.33
CA GLY A 415 1.50 -10.38 -20.15
C GLY A 415 0.88 -9.92 -21.47
N THR A 416 -0.01 -8.93 -21.39
CA THR A 416 -0.54 -8.30 -22.60
C THR A 416 0.48 -7.30 -23.16
N THR A 417 0.93 -7.51 -24.40
CA THR A 417 1.77 -6.56 -25.13
C THR A 417 0.91 -5.56 -25.90
N HIS A 418 1.29 -4.27 -25.84
CA HIS A 418 0.60 -3.16 -26.50
C HIS A 418 1.47 -2.54 -27.60
N ASP A 419 0.88 -1.77 -28.52
CA ASP A 419 1.67 -0.95 -29.44
C ASP A 419 2.41 0.13 -28.64
N PRO A 420 3.75 0.18 -28.67
CA PRO A 420 4.50 1.19 -27.94
C PRO A 420 4.27 2.62 -28.46
N LYS A 421 3.70 2.81 -29.66
CA LYS A 421 3.58 4.11 -30.33
C LYS A 421 4.95 4.83 -30.40
N ASP A 422 5.09 5.97 -29.73
CA ASP A 422 6.36 6.70 -29.63
C ASP A 422 7.34 6.06 -28.64
N GLY A 423 6.83 5.24 -27.71
CA GLY A 423 7.59 4.46 -26.75
C GLY A 423 6.79 4.26 -25.45
N TYR A 424 7.03 3.14 -24.77
CA TYR A 424 6.58 2.95 -23.39
C TYR A 424 7.27 3.96 -22.47
N LEU A 425 6.52 4.45 -21.49
CA LEU A 425 7.08 5.25 -20.42
C LEU A 425 8.03 4.40 -19.57
N LEU A 426 9.03 5.02 -18.97
CA LEU A 426 9.96 4.38 -18.05
C LEU A 426 9.62 4.81 -16.62
N THR A 427 9.68 3.86 -15.69
CA THR A 427 9.55 4.11 -14.25
C THR A 427 10.68 5.00 -13.75
N ALA A 428 10.55 5.54 -12.53
CA ALA A 428 11.65 6.23 -11.85
C ALA A 428 12.90 5.34 -11.76
N ARG A 429 12.71 4.01 -11.65
CA ARG A 429 13.79 3.03 -11.58
C ARG A 429 14.24 2.50 -12.95
N GLY A 430 13.55 2.85 -14.04
CA GLY A 430 14.01 2.60 -15.42
C GLY A 430 13.55 1.29 -16.06
N ASN A 431 12.53 0.61 -15.54
CA ASN A 431 11.80 -0.40 -16.29
C ASN A 431 10.71 0.23 -17.18
N PRO A 432 10.33 -0.42 -18.29
CA PRO A 432 9.17 0.01 -19.07
C PRO A 432 7.84 -0.26 -18.34
N LEU A 433 7.02 0.78 -18.22
CA LEU A 433 5.59 0.67 -17.93
C LEU A 433 4.87 0.18 -19.18
N ILE A 434 4.79 -1.13 -19.36
CA ILE A 434 4.29 -1.76 -20.60
C ILE A 434 2.81 -1.47 -20.91
N HIS A 435 2.06 -0.91 -19.95
CA HIS A 435 0.69 -0.45 -20.12
C HIS A 435 0.58 1.06 -20.39
N ALA A 436 1.68 1.82 -20.36
CA ALA A 436 1.68 3.27 -20.55
C ALA A 436 2.51 3.65 -21.79
N SER A 437 1.84 4.07 -22.85
CA SER A 437 2.46 4.41 -24.14
C SER A 437 2.40 5.90 -24.41
N LYS A 438 3.50 6.50 -24.86
CA LYS A 438 3.53 7.89 -25.32
C LYS A 438 2.87 8.02 -26.70
N ASP A 439 2.01 9.01 -26.85
CA ASP A 439 1.39 9.41 -28.12
C ASP A 439 1.47 10.93 -28.29
N GLY A 440 2.50 11.41 -28.99
CA GLY A 440 2.82 12.83 -29.06
C GLY A 440 3.10 13.41 -27.66
N ASN A 441 2.25 14.34 -27.22
CA ASN A 441 2.32 14.95 -25.88
C ASN A 441 1.38 14.30 -24.85
N HIS A 442 0.67 13.24 -25.24
CA HIS A 442 -0.30 12.52 -24.39
C HIS A 442 0.24 11.14 -24.00
N VAL A 443 -0.40 10.53 -23.00
CA VAL A 443 -0.12 9.17 -22.54
C VAL A 443 -1.38 8.33 -22.73
N ILE A 444 -1.25 7.16 -23.34
CA ILE A 444 -2.33 6.18 -23.40
C ILE A 444 -2.05 5.09 -22.37
N MET A 445 -2.96 4.96 -21.41
CA MET A 445 -2.97 3.92 -20.40
C MET A 445 -3.85 2.76 -20.86
N HIS A 446 -3.24 1.60 -21.04
CA HIS A 446 -3.88 0.35 -21.47
C HIS A 446 -4.23 -0.53 -20.28
N LEU A 447 -5.40 -0.31 -19.69
CA LEU A 447 -5.76 -0.91 -18.42
C LEU A 447 -6.04 -2.41 -18.52
N ALA A 448 -5.71 -3.14 -17.45
CA ALA A 448 -6.02 -4.54 -17.26
C ALA A 448 -7.52 -4.84 -17.31
N SER A 449 -8.36 -3.87 -16.92
CA SER A 449 -9.82 -3.95 -17.02
C SER A 449 -10.35 -4.03 -18.46
N GLY A 450 -9.51 -3.80 -19.47
CA GLY A 450 -9.92 -3.79 -20.87
C GLY A 450 -10.04 -2.39 -21.47
N LYS A 451 -10.03 -1.35 -20.64
CA LYS A 451 -10.23 0.04 -21.03
C LYS A 451 -8.92 0.72 -21.44
N ASP A 452 -9.00 1.61 -22.42
CA ASP A 452 -7.94 2.57 -22.70
C ASP A 452 -8.32 3.94 -22.15
N ILE A 453 -7.35 4.63 -21.55
CA ILE A 453 -7.51 5.99 -21.03
C ILE A 453 -6.44 6.87 -21.64
N GLU A 454 -6.85 7.99 -22.22
CA GLU A 454 -5.94 9.07 -22.57
C GLU A 454 -5.74 9.98 -21.35
N LEU A 455 -4.47 10.19 -21.00
CA LEU A 455 -4.01 11.06 -19.94
C LEU A 455 -3.22 12.21 -20.57
N SER A 456 -3.62 13.45 -20.26
CA SER A 456 -2.84 14.65 -20.54
C SER A 456 -1.87 14.92 -19.38
N PRO A 457 -0.54 14.88 -19.59
CA PRO A 457 0.45 15.24 -18.56
C PRO A 457 0.29 16.68 -18.08
N LEU A 458 0.85 16.99 -16.90
CA LEU A 458 0.70 18.30 -16.26
C LEU A 458 1.24 19.46 -17.11
N LYS A 459 2.37 19.27 -17.79
CA LYS A 459 2.94 20.25 -18.71
C LYS A 459 2.00 20.56 -19.90
N ALA A 460 1.41 19.54 -20.52
CA ALA A 460 0.41 19.75 -21.58
C ALA A 460 -0.81 20.51 -21.06
N LEU A 461 -1.33 20.11 -19.88
CA LEU A 461 -2.45 20.82 -19.26
C LEU A 461 -2.12 22.30 -18.96
N LYS A 462 -0.87 22.62 -18.62
CA LYS A 462 -0.42 24.00 -18.42
C LYS A 462 -0.35 24.77 -19.75
N GLU A 463 0.28 24.18 -20.77
CA GLU A 463 0.41 24.78 -22.10
C GLU A 463 -0.95 25.03 -22.76
N GLU A 464 -1.95 24.20 -22.44
CA GLU A 464 -3.33 24.33 -22.89
C GLU A 464 -4.22 25.19 -21.97
N GLU A 465 -3.64 25.82 -20.93
CA GLU A 465 -4.35 26.67 -19.96
C GLU A 465 -5.51 25.97 -19.22
N LYS A 466 -5.41 24.64 -19.03
CA LYS A 466 -6.43 23.80 -18.37
C LYS A 466 -6.22 23.60 -16.87
N LEU A 467 -5.10 24.07 -16.31
CA LEU A 467 -4.83 24.03 -14.88
C LEU A 467 -5.59 25.15 -14.14
N SER A 468 -6.09 24.85 -12.94
CA SER A 468 -6.71 25.88 -12.10
C SER A 468 -5.65 26.88 -11.59
N LYS A 469 -6.10 28.06 -11.15
CA LYS A 469 -5.21 29.07 -10.55
C LYS A 469 -4.49 28.51 -9.31
N GLU A 470 -5.22 27.77 -8.48
CA GLU A 470 -4.67 27.11 -7.29
C GLU A 470 -3.60 26.10 -7.68
N ALA A 471 -3.82 25.31 -8.74
CA ALA A 471 -2.83 24.36 -9.24
C ALA A 471 -1.57 25.06 -9.77
N LEU A 472 -1.71 26.17 -10.49
CA LEU A 472 -0.56 26.96 -10.96
C LEU A 472 0.23 27.57 -9.79
N VAL A 473 -0.45 28.15 -8.80
CA VAL A 473 0.23 28.68 -7.60
C VAL A 473 0.95 27.55 -6.85
N ALA A 474 0.26 26.45 -6.58
CA ALA A 474 0.79 25.38 -5.75
C ALA A 474 1.90 24.58 -6.43
N MET A 475 1.77 24.27 -7.73
CA MET A 475 2.63 23.30 -8.43
C MET A 475 3.54 23.92 -9.51
N ASP A 476 3.39 25.20 -9.83
CA ASP A 476 4.26 25.87 -10.81
C ASP A 476 5.08 27.01 -10.18
N GLN A 477 4.46 27.82 -9.32
CA GLN A 477 5.13 28.97 -8.71
C GLN A 477 5.91 28.63 -7.43
N ILE A 478 5.52 27.56 -6.74
CA ILE A 478 6.15 27.11 -5.49
C ILE A 478 6.85 25.77 -5.74
N SER A 479 8.11 25.83 -6.19
CA SER A 479 8.89 24.62 -6.51
C SER A 479 9.07 23.68 -5.30
N ALA A 480 9.00 24.20 -4.07
CA ALA A 480 9.09 23.38 -2.87
C ALA A 480 8.01 22.27 -2.81
N HIS A 481 6.82 22.50 -3.38
CA HIS A 481 5.77 21.48 -3.42
C HIS A 481 6.03 20.39 -4.47
N THR A 482 6.70 20.71 -5.58
CA THR A 482 7.05 19.72 -6.60
C THR A 482 8.30 18.93 -6.24
N ASP A 483 9.25 19.59 -5.59
CA ASP A 483 10.60 19.07 -5.39
C ASP A 483 10.73 18.31 -4.07
N ASN A 484 9.98 18.72 -3.03
CA ASN A 484 10.15 18.18 -1.68
C ASN A 484 8.91 17.46 -1.15
N MET A 485 7.78 17.47 -1.86
CA MET A 485 6.55 16.82 -1.41
C MET A 485 6.12 15.73 -2.38
N GLU A 486 5.39 14.79 -1.83
CA GLU A 486 4.64 13.80 -2.61
C GLU A 486 3.37 14.41 -3.19
N CYS A 487 3.03 14.04 -4.43
CA CYS A 487 1.79 14.49 -5.06
C CYS A 487 0.56 14.09 -4.22
N TYR A 488 0.61 12.90 -3.62
CA TYR A 488 -0.47 12.39 -2.77
C TYR A 488 -0.56 13.09 -1.41
N THR A 489 0.40 13.94 -1.02
CA THR A 489 0.22 14.85 0.13
C THR A 489 -0.93 15.81 -0.08
N CYS A 490 -1.09 16.27 -1.31
CA CYS A 490 -2.14 17.20 -1.70
C CYS A 490 -3.39 16.46 -2.21
N HIS A 491 -3.21 15.34 -2.93
CA HIS A 491 -4.30 14.67 -3.63
C HIS A 491 -4.98 13.52 -2.86
N ALA A 492 -4.38 12.96 -1.80
CA ALA A 492 -5.07 12.01 -0.93
C ALA A 492 -6.00 12.79 0.03
N THR A 493 -7.27 12.90 -0.31
CA THR A 493 -8.22 13.80 0.38
C THR A 493 -8.74 13.31 1.73
N TRP A 494 -8.46 12.06 2.05
CA TRP A 494 -8.79 11.43 3.32
C TRP A 494 -7.83 10.25 3.52
N ALA A 495 -7.60 9.76 4.73
CA ALA A 495 -6.74 8.60 4.96
C ALA A 495 -7.24 7.79 6.16
N PRO A 496 -7.29 6.45 6.08
CA PRO A 496 -7.74 5.63 7.19
C PRO A 496 -6.73 5.69 8.35
N GLN A 497 -7.16 6.20 9.51
CA GLN A 497 -6.30 6.43 10.67
C GLN A 497 -6.83 5.67 11.88
N CYS A 498 -6.01 4.77 12.42
CA CYS A 498 -6.38 3.87 13.52
C CYS A 498 -5.46 4.06 14.71
N TYR A 499 -5.85 4.95 15.61
CA TYR A 499 -5.01 5.35 16.73
C TYR A 499 -5.11 4.35 17.87
N GLY A 500 -3.95 3.94 18.38
CA GLY A 500 -3.78 3.01 19.50
C GLY A 500 -4.38 1.63 19.25
N CYS A 501 -3.56 0.65 18.84
CA CYS A 501 -3.95 -0.74 18.71
C CYS A 501 -3.73 -1.49 20.03
N HIS A 502 -4.81 -1.80 20.75
CA HIS A 502 -4.72 -2.53 22.01
C HIS A 502 -4.71 -4.03 21.73
N VAL A 503 -3.55 -4.64 21.91
CA VAL A 503 -3.31 -6.07 21.66
C VAL A 503 -3.32 -6.80 23.00
N LYS A 504 -4.30 -7.68 23.19
CA LYS A 504 -4.34 -8.62 24.32
C LYS A 504 -3.95 -10.01 23.85
N ILE A 505 -3.01 -10.63 24.53
CA ILE A 505 -2.55 -11.99 24.26
C ILE A 505 -2.71 -12.80 25.54
N ASP A 506 -3.66 -13.73 25.53
CA ASP A 506 -4.14 -14.40 26.73
C ASP A 506 -3.77 -15.89 26.74
N TYR A 507 -2.81 -16.26 27.59
CA TYR A 507 -2.30 -17.63 27.77
C TYR A 507 -2.98 -18.38 28.94
N SER A 508 -3.94 -17.75 29.61
CA SER A 508 -4.67 -18.38 30.71
C SER A 508 -5.59 -19.48 30.23
N GLU A 509 -5.91 -20.43 31.12
CA GLU A 509 -6.97 -21.43 30.92
C GLU A 509 -6.80 -22.30 29.66
N GLY A 510 -5.56 -22.49 29.17
CA GLY A 510 -5.29 -23.27 27.96
C GLY A 510 -5.87 -22.64 26.70
N LYS A 511 -6.03 -21.32 26.66
CA LYS A 511 -6.47 -20.60 25.46
C LYS A 511 -5.46 -20.76 24.33
N GLN A 512 -5.97 -21.10 23.14
CA GLN A 512 -5.17 -21.33 21.95
C GLN A 512 -5.83 -20.73 20.72
N ASN A 513 -5.05 -20.54 19.66
CA ASN A 513 -5.50 -20.11 18.34
C ASN A 513 -4.52 -20.65 17.27
N PRO A 514 -4.91 -20.73 15.97
CA PRO A 514 -4.04 -21.28 14.95
C PRO A 514 -2.77 -20.46 14.67
N ASP A 515 -1.65 -21.15 14.52
CA ASP A 515 -0.43 -20.65 13.90
C ASP A 515 -0.52 -20.83 12.37
N TYR A 516 -0.77 -19.72 11.67
CA TYR A 516 -0.92 -19.74 10.22
C TYR A 516 0.40 -19.99 9.48
N LEU A 517 1.54 -19.67 10.10
CA LEU A 517 2.84 -19.87 9.50
C LEU A 517 3.20 -21.36 9.57
N ALA A 518 3.10 -21.98 10.75
CA ALA A 518 3.32 -23.42 10.91
C ALA A 518 2.38 -24.23 9.99
N ALA A 519 1.10 -23.86 9.95
CA ALA A 519 0.12 -24.50 9.06
C ALA A 519 0.45 -24.35 7.56
N SER A 520 1.14 -23.28 7.16
CA SER A 520 1.57 -23.07 5.77
C SER A 520 2.83 -23.85 5.40
N HIS A 521 3.66 -24.15 6.40
CA HIS A 521 4.94 -24.84 6.25
C HIS A 521 4.80 -26.36 6.28
N ASP A 522 3.77 -26.88 6.94
CA ASP A 522 3.44 -28.30 6.82
C ASP A 522 2.87 -28.61 5.44
N GLN A 523 3.74 -28.95 4.50
CA GLN A 523 3.42 -29.25 3.12
C GLN A 523 3.54 -30.75 2.85
N ASP A 524 2.63 -31.27 2.03
CA ASP A 524 2.75 -32.64 1.53
C ASP A 524 3.24 -32.68 0.07
N ILE A 525 3.46 -33.91 -0.41
CA ILE A 525 3.87 -34.17 -1.81
C ILE A 525 2.82 -33.71 -2.84
N HIS A 526 1.59 -33.43 -2.41
CA HIS A 526 0.48 -32.95 -3.24
C HIS A 526 0.46 -31.41 -3.33
N GLY A 527 1.36 -30.73 -2.62
CA GLY A 527 1.45 -29.27 -2.55
C GLY A 527 0.36 -28.63 -1.70
N THR A 528 -0.39 -29.42 -0.92
CA THR A 528 -1.35 -28.88 0.05
C THR A 528 -0.63 -28.50 1.33
N THR A 529 -1.13 -27.48 2.02
CA THR A 529 -0.61 -27.06 3.32
C THR A 529 -1.51 -27.56 4.45
N GLY A 530 -0.96 -27.62 5.66
CA GLY A 530 -1.70 -27.94 6.88
C GLY A 530 -2.98 -27.12 7.05
N GLY A 531 -2.92 -25.84 6.71
CA GLY A 531 -4.07 -24.93 6.74
C GLY A 531 -5.18 -25.29 5.74
N MET A 532 -4.86 -26.02 4.66
CA MET A 532 -5.86 -26.58 3.75
C MET A 532 -6.45 -27.90 4.23
N ARG A 533 -5.69 -28.70 4.99
CA ARG A 533 -6.11 -30.01 5.50
C ARG A 533 -6.96 -29.85 6.75
N ASN A 534 -6.37 -29.31 7.82
CA ASN A 534 -7.06 -29.07 9.08
C ASN A 534 -6.31 -28.04 9.93
N LEU A 535 -6.75 -26.79 9.88
CA LEU A 535 -6.12 -25.70 10.63
C LEU A 535 -6.16 -25.90 12.16
N LYS A 536 -7.05 -26.74 12.69
CA LYS A 536 -7.16 -27.02 14.14
C LYS A 536 -5.99 -27.87 14.67
N ASP A 537 -5.18 -28.46 13.81
CA ASP A 537 -4.01 -29.25 14.22
C ASP A 537 -2.80 -28.35 14.53
N TYR A 538 -2.88 -27.05 14.22
CA TYR A 538 -1.80 -26.07 14.39
C TYR A 538 -2.15 -25.03 15.45
N LEU A 539 -2.84 -25.44 16.51
CA LEU A 539 -3.14 -24.56 17.64
C LEU A 539 -1.89 -24.35 18.49
N VAL A 540 -1.59 -23.09 18.79
CA VAL A 540 -0.50 -22.69 19.71
C VAL A 540 -1.08 -21.92 20.89
N ASP A 541 -0.34 -21.91 21.98
CA ASP A 541 -0.73 -21.24 23.21
C ASP A 541 -0.92 -19.73 23.01
N GLY A 542 -1.85 -19.20 23.78
CA GLY A 542 -2.25 -17.81 23.72
C GLY A 542 -3.42 -17.59 22.77
N LYS A 543 -4.25 -16.60 23.10
CA LYS A 543 -5.29 -16.09 22.20
C LYS A 543 -5.16 -14.58 22.04
N VAL A 544 -4.92 -14.15 20.81
CA VAL A 544 -4.87 -12.73 20.47
C VAL A 544 -6.28 -12.14 20.37
N THR A 545 -6.45 -10.92 20.87
CA THR A 545 -7.60 -10.05 20.63
C THR A 545 -7.12 -8.63 20.46
N GLU A 546 -7.63 -7.94 19.44
CA GLU A 546 -7.27 -6.55 19.13
C GLU A 546 -8.47 -5.64 19.26
N THR A 547 -8.24 -4.46 19.84
CA THR A 547 -9.19 -3.33 19.82
C THR A 547 -8.45 -2.03 19.52
N ARG A 548 -9.15 -0.89 19.44
CA ARG A 548 -8.58 0.40 19.09
C ARG A 548 -9.05 1.51 20.01
N SER A 549 -8.22 2.52 20.21
CA SER A 549 -8.63 3.71 20.95
C SER A 549 -9.68 4.51 20.17
N TYR A 550 -9.40 4.83 18.91
CA TYR A 550 -10.35 5.53 18.04
C TYR A 550 -9.96 5.47 16.56
N LEU A 551 -10.94 5.78 15.69
CA LEU A 551 -10.81 5.79 14.22
C LEU A 551 -11.05 7.20 13.67
N ARG A 552 -10.28 7.58 12.65
CA ARG A 552 -10.36 8.85 11.93
C ARG A 552 -10.16 8.62 10.43
N TRP A 553 -10.62 9.56 9.61
CA TRP A 553 -10.48 9.47 8.14
C TRP A 553 -10.09 10.79 7.48
N GLU A 554 -10.21 11.92 8.18
CA GLU A 554 -9.91 13.26 7.67
C GLU A 554 -8.42 13.48 7.33
N ASP A 555 -8.05 14.70 6.98
CA ASP A 555 -6.67 15.08 6.64
C ASP A 555 -5.65 14.51 7.66
N PRO A 556 -4.76 13.58 7.25
CA PRO A 556 -3.71 13.04 8.10
C PRO A 556 -2.60 14.06 8.39
N ALA A 557 -1.78 13.73 9.39
CA ALA A 557 -0.54 14.46 9.68
C ALA A 557 0.45 14.35 8.51
N LEU A 558 1.52 15.15 8.56
CA LEU A 558 2.59 15.11 7.56
C LEU A 558 3.94 14.76 8.23
N SER A 559 4.76 14.02 7.51
CA SER A 559 6.14 13.71 7.90
C SER A 559 7.00 13.43 6.66
N GLN A 560 8.31 13.29 6.85
CA GLN A 560 9.20 12.88 5.78
C GLN A 560 9.14 11.35 5.60
N ASN A 561 9.03 10.87 4.36
CA ASN A 561 9.09 9.45 3.99
C ASN A 561 10.55 8.98 3.78
N GLY A 562 10.71 7.70 3.47
CA GLY A 562 12.01 7.09 3.17
C GLY A 562 12.69 7.66 1.92
N GLU A 563 11.92 8.14 0.94
CA GLU A 563 12.47 8.78 -0.26
C GLU A 563 13.01 10.20 0.02
N GLY A 564 12.75 10.78 1.20
CA GLY A 564 13.20 12.12 1.59
C GLY A 564 12.19 13.23 1.30
N ARG A 565 10.95 12.89 0.97
CA ARG A 565 9.85 13.80 0.61
C ARG A 565 8.77 13.86 1.69
N ILE A 566 8.03 14.96 1.73
CA ILE A 566 6.92 15.14 2.66
C ILE A 566 5.69 14.41 2.15
N SER A 567 5.16 13.52 2.98
CA SER A 567 4.04 12.62 2.67
C SER A 567 2.97 12.64 3.78
N PRO A 568 1.73 12.18 3.51
CA PRO A 568 0.76 11.85 4.55
C PRO A 568 1.28 10.78 5.51
N THR A 569 0.99 10.97 6.79
CA THR A 569 1.43 10.09 7.87
C THR A 569 0.23 9.65 8.68
N ILE A 570 0.06 8.33 8.82
CA ILE A 570 -1.03 7.71 9.57
C ILE A 570 -0.46 6.84 10.71
N PRO A 571 -1.28 6.41 11.68
CA PRO A 571 -0.85 5.38 12.62
C PRO A 571 -0.33 4.12 11.92
N GLY A 572 0.90 3.72 12.24
CA GLY A 572 1.51 2.45 11.87
C GLY A 572 1.24 1.38 12.94
N CYS A 573 2.27 0.65 13.35
CA CYS A 573 2.19 -0.29 14.47
C CYS A 573 2.15 0.44 15.83
N GLN A 574 1.00 1.06 16.18
CA GLN A 574 0.80 1.70 17.49
C GLN A 574 0.29 0.73 18.56
N THR A 575 1.06 -0.33 18.87
CA THR A 575 0.59 -1.37 19.80
C THR A 575 0.67 -0.94 21.27
N THR A 576 -0.39 -1.21 22.01
CA THR A 576 -0.46 -1.17 23.48
C THR A 576 -0.77 -2.58 23.95
N ILE A 577 0.17 -3.20 24.65
CA ILE A 577 0.27 -4.65 24.77
C ILE A 577 -0.14 -5.09 26.17
N THR A 578 -1.07 -6.03 26.24
CA THR A 578 -1.44 -6.73 27.47
C THR A 578 -1.20 -8.22 27.29
N VAL A 579 -0.35 -8.81 28.13
CA VAL A 579 -0.06 -10.24 28.13
C VAL A 579 -0.61 -10.82 29.42
N ILE A 580 -1.53 -11.77 29.30
CA ILE A 580 -2.11 -12.49 30.44
C ILE A 580 -1.39 -13.83 30.55
N GLY A 581 -0.77 -14.07 31.71
CA GLY A 581 -0.07 -15.31 32.03
C GLY A 581 -1.03 -16.48 32.27
N LYS A 582 -0.47 -17.65 32.53
CA LYS A 582 -1.24 -18.90 32.69
C LYS A 582 -2.17 -18.87 33.90
N ASP A 583 -1.83 -18.09 34.92
CA ASP A 583 -2.62 -17.93 36.15
C ASP A 583 -3.74 -16.90 36.03
N GLY A 584 -3.92 -16.29 34.84
CA GLY A 584 -4.93 -15.27 34.59
C GLY A 584 -4.53 -13.85 34.99
N LYS A 585 -3.31 -13.63 35.50
CA LYS A 585 -2.82 -12.28 35.84
C LYS A 585 -2.09 -11.65 34.66
N ALA A 586 -2.12 -10.33 34.61
CA ALA A 586 -1.38 -9.58 33.61
C ALA A 586 0.12 -9.58 33.94
N LEU A 587 0.94 -10.15 33.05
CA LEU A 587 2.40 -10.02 33.07
C LEU A 587 2.83 -8.67 32.48
N LEU A 588 2.10 -8.22 31.46
CA LEU A 588 2.15 -6.88 30.91
C LEU A 588 0.72 -6.34 30.88
N GLN A 589 0.52 -5.09 31.31
CA GLN A 589 -0.77 -4.41 31.25
C GLN A 589 -0.60 -3.08 30.55
N ASN A 590 -1.31 -2.90 29.42
CA ASN A 590 -1.28 -1.68 28.62
C ASN A 590 0.15 -1.16 28.36
N HIS A 591 1.07 -2.08 28.08
CA HIS A 591 2.49 -1.79 27.98
C HIS A 591 2.84 -1.25 26.60
N ILE A 592 3.63 -0.18 26.56
CA ILE A 592 4.29 0.33 25.36
C ILE A 592 5.78 0.20 25.61
N TYR A 593 6.46 -0.57 24.77
CA TYR A 593 7.91 -0.72 24.85
C TYR A 593 8.63 0.58 24.50
N LYS A 594 9.86 0.70 25.01
CA LYS A 594 10.77 1.78 24.65
C LYS A 594 12.08 1.23 24.12
N ILE A 595 12.66 1.92 23.15
CA ILE A 595 13.94 1.56 22.52
C ILE A 595 14.97 2.65 22.90
N PRO A 596 16.03 2.33 23.64
CA PRO A 596 17.04 3.31 24.08
C PRO A 596 17.91 3.77 22.91
N ASN A 597 18.38 5.03 22.97
CA ASN A 597 19.39 5.59 22.05
C ASN A 597 19.02 5.58 20.56
N VAL A 598 17.74 5.70 20.22
CA VAL A 598 17.24 5.80 18.83
C VAL A 598 16.42 7.07 18.63
N GLU A 599 16.36 7.56 17.39
CA GLU A 599 15.49 8.69 16.98
C GLU A 599 15.66 9.96 17.82
N GLY A 600 16.86 10.17 18.39
CA GLY A 600 17.19 11.31 19.24
C GLY A 600 16.85 11.14 20.72
N ALA A 601 16.23 10.02 21.13
CA ALA A 601 16.03 9.67 22.53
C ALA A 601 17.34 9.19 23.18
N GLY A 602 17.51 9.44 24.48
CA GLY A 602 18.63 8.97 25.28
C GLY A 602 18.40 7.57 25.85
N GLU A 603 18.97 7.30 27.02
CA GLU A 603 18.82 6.02 27.74
C GLU A 603 17.36 5.74 28.13
N GLU A 604 16.52 6.77 28.31
CA GLU A 604 15.10 6.62 28.61
C GLU A 604 14.29 5.98 27.48
N GLY A 605 14.81 6.08 26.25
CA GLY A 605 14.27 5.47 25.05
C GLY A 605 13.03 6.09 24.44
N GLN A 606 12.89 5.87 23.13
CA GLN A 606 11.76 6.27 22.31
C GLN A 606 10.63 5.26 22.47
N ASN A 607 9.38 5.73 22.58
CA ASN A 607 8.22 4.84 22.52
C ASN A 607 8.18 4.10 21.18
N ALA A 608 8.13 2.77 21.23
CA ALA A 608 8.18 1.89 20.06
C ALA A 608 6.87 1.81 19.25
N ILE A 609 5.94 2.74 19.47
CA ILE A 609 4.74 2.88 18.64
C ILE A 609 5.06 3.75 17.43
N ASP A 610 4.52 3.39 16.27
CA ASP A 610 4.94 3.97 15.00
C ASP A 610 3.86 4.84 14.33
N MET A 611 4.27 5.96 13.76
CA MET A 611 3.53 6.74 12.77
C MET A 611 4.15 6.51 11.40
N ALA A 612 3.39 5.93 10.47
CA ALA A 612 3.88 5.49 9.18
C ALA A 612 3.61 6.53 8.08
N PRO A 613 4.65 7.06 7.41
CA PRO A 613 4.53 7.72 6.12
C PRO A 613 3.91 6.76 5.10
N VAL A 614 2.91 7.21 4.33
CA VAL A 614 2.13 6.31 3.46
C VAL A 614 1.48 6.99 2.27
N GLN A 615 1.32 6.24 1.18
CA GLN A 615 0.37 6.50 0.11
C GLN A 615 -1.01 5.91 0.52
N PRO A 616 -2.04 6.71 0.84
CA PRO A 616 -3.31 6.21 1.42
C PRO A 616 -4.29 5.53 0.45
N HIS A 617 -4.06 5.64 -0.85
CA HIS A 617 -4.88 5.14 -1.97
C HIS A 617 -6.29 5.75 -1.97
N THR A 618 -6.34 7.07 -1.82
CA THR A 618 -7.57 7.88 -1.74
C THR A 618 -7.45 9.13 -2.61
N ILE A 619 -6.73 8.99 -3.72
CA ILE A 619 -6.39 10.08 -4.63
C ILE A 619 -7.66 10.65 -5.22
N SER A 620 -7.76 11.97 -5.24
CA SER A 620 -8.92 12.68 -5.77
C SER A 620 -8.49 13.79 -6.73
N LYS A 621 -9.40 14.12 -7.67
CA LYS A 621 -9.22 15.27 -8.56
C LYS A 621 -9.15 16.58 -7.79
N ARG A 622 -9.85 16.67 -6.65
CA ARG A 622 -9.78 17.79 -5.72
C ARG A 622 -8.59 17.59 -4.79
N SER A 623 -7.79 18.62 -4.60
CA SER A 623 -6.74 18.61 -3.59
C SER A 623 -7.24 19.04 -2.22
N ARG A 624 -6.44 18.77 -1.18
CA ARG A 624 -6.58 19.41 0.13
C ARG A 624 -6.45 20.92 0.00
N LYS A 625 -7.03 21.64 0.97
CA LYS A 625 -6.91 23.11 1.04
C LYS A 625 -5.59 23.50 1.68
N CYS A 626 -5.03 24.65 1.32
CA CYS A 626 -3.78 25.16 1.89
C CYS A 626 -3.82 25.22 3.44
N GLU A 627 -4.97 25.61 4.00
CA GLU A 627 -5.18 25.74 5.45
C GLU A 627 -5.07 24.39 6.18
N SER A 628 -5.42 23.28 5.53
CA SER A 628 -5.32 21.94 6.13
C SER A 628 -3.88 21.56 6.51
N CYS A 629 -2.88 22.16 5.85
CA CYS A 629 -1.46 21.93 6.11
C CYS A 629 -0.83 23.12 6.84
N HIS A 630 -1.06 24.33 6.34
CA HIS A 630 -0.37 25.53 6.81
C HIS A 630 -0.93 26.13 8.11
N THR A 631 -2.12 25.68 8.55
CA THR A 631 -2.75 26.16 9.79
C THR A 631 -3.15 25.05 10.75
N SER A 632 -2.50 23.88 10.66
CA SER A 632 -2.90 22.67 11.38
C SER A 632 -1.80 22.14 12.29
N ASP A 633 -2.07 22.05 13.60
CA ASP A 633 -1.21 21.36 14.56
C ASP A 633 -1.00 19.89 14.20
N LYS A 634 -2.07 19.23 13.72
CA LYS A 634 -2.02 17.84 13.28
C LYS A 634 -1.06 17.66 12.11
N ALA A 635 -1.10 18.56 11.12
CA ALA A 635 -0.19 18.52 9.97
C ALA A 635 1.28 18.66 10.40
N LEU A 636 1.55 19.43 11.45
CA LEU A 636 2.89 19.60 12.03
C LEU A 636 3.34 18.42 12.92
N GLY A 637 2.46 17.45 13.18
CA GLY A 637 2.72 16.31 14.08
C GLY A 637 2.46 16.59 15.56
N LEU A 638 1.96 17.78 15.91
CA LEU A 638 1.64 18.20 17.28
C LEU A 638 0.36 17.54 17.82
N GLY A 639 -0.29 16.70 17.02
CA GLY A 639 -1.53 16.00 17.35
C GLY A 639 -2.79 16.78 17.03
N ILE A 640 -3.93 16.11 17.16
CA ILE A 640 -5.25 16.70 16.98
C ILE A 640 -5.44 17.79 18.06
N ASP A 641 -5.71 19.03 17.63
CA ASP A 641 -5.81 20.21 18.50
C ASP A 641 -4.57 20.42 19.39
N GLY A 642 -3.38 20.13 18.85
CA GLY A 642 -2.11 20.20 19.61
C GLY A 642 -2.01 19.17 20.73
N GLY A 643 -2.80 18.09 20.67
CA GLY A 643 -2.83 17.03 21.68
C GLY A 643 -3.59 17.42 22.96
N LYS A 644 -4.43 18.46 22.92
CA LYS A 644 -5.11 19.02 24.11
C LYS A 644 -6.45 18.37 24.44
N TYR A 645 -7.00 17.53 23.55
CA TYR A 645 -8.30 16.87 23.79
C TYR A 645 -8.25 15.81 24.88
N PHE A 646 -7.14 15.07 24.98
CA PHE A 646 -7.04 13.95 25.90
C PHE A 646 -6.42 14.40 27.23
N LYS A 647 -6.99 13.90 28.33
CA LYS A 647 -6.32 13.92 29.63
C LYS A 647 -5.13 12.95 29.58
N ASP A 648 -4.15 13.15 30.47
CA ASP A 648 -2.94 12.31 30.59
C ASP A 648 -3.28 10.79 30.61
N PRO A 649 -2.97 10.04 29.53
CA PRO A 649 -3.27 8.60 29.43
C PRO A 649 -2.43 7.74 30.39
N SER A 650 -1.37 8.30 30.97
CA SER A 650 -0.52 7.62 31.94
C SER A 650 -1.15 7.52 33.33
N GLN A 651 -2.33 8.11 33.54
CA GLN A 651 -3.08 8.09 34.79
C GLN A 651 -4.36 7.26 34.67
N THR A 652 -4.66 6.47 35.71
CA THR A 652 -5.92 5.73 35.79
C THR A 652 -7.07 6.73 35.92
N THR A 653 -8.13 6.52 35.16
CA THR A 653 -9.36 7.31 35.28
C THR A 653 -10.41 6.50 36.03
N VAL A 654 -10.88 7.05 37.15
CA VAL A 654 -12.04 6.58 37.89
C VAL A 654 -13.20 7.52 37.60
N ILE A 655 -14.36 6.97 37.24
CA ILE A 655 -15.59 7.74 37.03
C ILE A 655 -16.63 7.23 38.03
N ASP A 656 -17.01 8.08 38.98
CA ASP A 656 -17.99 7.75 40.02
C ASP A 656 -18.65 9.03 40.55
N LEU A 657 -19.56 8.91 41.51
CA LEU A 657 -20.17 10.02 42.22
C LEU A 657 -19.09 10.80 42.98
N MET A 658 -18.89 12.06 42.59
CA MET A 658 -17.88 12.95 43.14
C MET A 658 -18.52 14.21 43.74
N THR A 659 -17.85 14.84 44.71
CA THR A 659 -18.15 16.22 45.10
C THR A 659 -17.86 17.17 43.92
N ALA A 660 -18.37 18.41 43.99
CA ALA A 660 -18.01 19.46 43.02
C ALA A 660 -16.49 19.75 42.96
N SER A 661 -15.74 19.39 44.01
CA SER A 661 -14.27 19.50 44.05
C SER A 661 -13.54 18.27 43.50
N GLY A 662 -14.25 17.26 43.00
CA GLY A 662 -13.68 16.04 42.42
C GLY A 662 -13.31 14.95 43.42
N LYS A 663 -13.72 15.05 44.69
CA LYS A 663 -13.52 13.96 45.66
C LYS A 663 -14.54 12.86 45.42
N ILE A 664 -14.06 11.65 45.11
CA ILE A 664 -14.92 10.46 44.98
C ILE A 664 -15.60 10.18 46.33
N LEU A 665 -16.92 10.03 46.31
CA LEU A 665 -17.76 9.82 47.50
C LEU A 665 -17.84 8.34 47.91
N PRO A 666 -18.04 7.38 46.99
CA PRO A 666 -18.03 5.97 47.35
C PRO A 666 -16.64 5.50 47.81
N THR A 667 -16.62 4.53 48.72
CA THR A 667 -15.39 3.87 49.19
C THR A 667 -15.07 2.60 48.39
N ILE A 668 -16.06 2.05 47.70
CA ILE A 668 -15.91 0.92 46.78
C ILE A 668 -15.95 1.51 45.38
N ILE A 669 -14.78 1.56 44.74
CA ILE A 669 -14.58 2.16 43.42
C ILE A 669 -13.91 1.13 42.50
N ASP A 670 -14.07 1.31 41.20
CA ASP A 670 -13.37 0.52 40.18
C ASP A 670 -12.68 1.44 39.17
N GLU A 671 -11.68 0.92 38.47
CA GLU A 671 -11.00 1.64 37.40
C GLU A 671 -11.87 1.66 36.15
N GLN A 672 -12.28 2.84 35.68
CA GLN A 672 -13.06 2.94 34.46
C GLN A 672 -12.17 2.86 33.20
N ILE A 673 -10.99 3.47 33.26
CA ILE A 673 -9.97 3.40 32.20
C ILE A 673 -8.61 3.20 32.88
N PRO A 674 -8.02 1.99 32.79
CA PRO A 674 -6.70 1.72 33.33
C PRO A 674 -5.61 2.52 32.60
N ARG A 675 -4.58 2.93 33.33
CA ARG A 675 -3.48 3.74 32.79
C ARG A 675 -2.67 3.02 31.69
N ILE A 676 -2.00 3.83 30.86
CA ILE A 676 -0.98 3.42 29.87
C ILE A 676 0.33 4.15 30.22
N ALA A 677 1.16 3.53 31.07
CA ALA A 677 2.24 4.24 31.78
C ALA A 677 3.22 5.04 30.89
N ASN A 678 3.54 4.52 29.70
CA ASN A 678 4.48 5.15 28.77
C ASN A 678 3.83 6.09 27.75
N LEU A 679 2.50 6.27 27.79
CA LEU A 679 1.77 7.18 26.91
C LEU A 679 1.41 8.47 27.67
N LYS A 680 2.31 9.46 27.63
CA LYS A 680 2.11 10.76 28.28
C LYS A 680 1.35 11.78 27.43
N ASN A 681 1.19 11.48 26.14
CA ASN A 681 0.51 12.31 25.16
C ASN A 681 -0.48 11.46 24.39
N ASP A 682 -1.47 12.09 23.75
CA ASP A 682 -2.37 11.38 22.84
C ASP A 682 -1.61 10.69 21.68
N TYR A 683 -2.16 9.57 21.20
CA TYR A 683 -1.60 8.76 20.11
C TYR A 683 -1.38 9.52 18.80
N SER A 684 -2.09 10.63 18.56
CA SER A 684 -1.91 11.41 17.33
C SER A 684 -0.73 12.37 17.35
N ARG A 685 -0.11 12.57 18.51
CA ARG A 685 0.98 13.53 18.71
C ARG A 685 2.33 12.81 18.73
N PHE A 686 3.15 13.01 17.69
CA PHE A 686 4.47 12.38 17.55
C PHE A 686 5.64 13.35 17.65
N ILE A 687 5.38 14.66 17.76
CA ILE A 687 6.39 15.68 18.07
C ILE A 687 5.83 16.68 19.08
N ASP A 688 6.70 17.26 19.91
CA ASP A 688 6.35 18.36 20.81
C ASP A 688 6.64 19.76 20.20
N GLU A 689 6.30 20.82 20.93
CA GLU A 689 6.51 22.20 20.48
C GLU A 689 8.00 22.50 20.27
N ASN A 690 8.88 21.92 21.10
CA ASN A 690 10.33 22.07 21.02
C ASN A 690 10.95 21.30 19.84
N GLY A 691 10.21 20.37 19.25
CA GLY A 691 10.67 19.50 18.17
C GLY A 691 11.20 18.15 18.66
N THR A 692 10.96 17.78 19.91
CA THR A 692 11.31 16.46 20.45
C THR A 692 10.37 15.42 19.88
N GLN A 693 10.92 14.33 19.36
CA GLN A 693 10.16 13.19 18.86
C GLN A 693 9.57 12.39 20.05
N LEU A 694 8.27 12.09 19.99
CA LEU A 694 7.53 11.47 21.10
C LEU A 694 7.24 9.97 20.87
N MET A 695 7.31 9.54 19.62
CA MET A 695 7.23 8.13 19.20
C MET A 695 7.92 7.94 17.85
N THR A 696 8.10 6.71 17.41
CA THR A 696 8.70 6.42 16.10
C THR A 696 7.89 6.99 14.94
N VAL A 697 8.58 7.51 13.91
CA VAL A 697 7.95 8.02 12.69
C VAL A 697 8.60 7.39 11.46
N GLY A 698 8.21 6.16 11.17
CA GLY A 698 8.75 5.37 10.07
C GLY A 698 10.17 4.90 10.38
N HIS A 699 10.31 3.62 10.70
CA HIS A 699 11.59 3.01 11.10
C HIS A 699 12.20 2.10 10.03
N HIS A 700 11.55 1.94 8.87
CA HIS A 700 12.07 1.06 7.82
C HIS A 700 13.18 1.72 6.97
N TRP A 701 13.24 3.04 6.93
CA TRP A 701 14.13 3.81 6.04
C TRP A 701 14.84 4.92 6.80
N LYS A 702 16.10 5.17 6.47
CA LYS A 702 16.94 6.11 7.22
C LYS A 702 16.42 7.55 7.22
N LEU A 703 15.78 7.99 6.13
CA LEU A 703 15.27 9.36 6.00
C LEU A 703 13.85 9.55 6.53
N SER A 704 13.15 8.47 6.91
CA SER A 704 11.84 8.61 7.53
C SER A 704 11.96 9.31 8.88
N GLY A 705 11.05 10.22 9.15
CA GLY A 705 11.05 10.96 10.41
C GLY A 705 10.03 12.09 10.45
N PRO A 706 9.82 12.70 11.63
CA PRO A 706 8.96 13.86 11.76
C PRO A 706 9.53 15.06 10.98
N LEU A 707 8.67 16.07 10.75
CA LEU A 707 9.12 17.33 10.16
C LEU A 707 10.17 18.00 11.07
N ASN A 708 11.34 18.27 10.52
CA ASN A 708 12.39 18.99 11.25
C ASN A 708 11.99 20.45 11.49
N ALA A 709 12.77 21.18 12.31
CA ALA A 709 12.47 22.56 12.69
C ALA A 709 12.35 23.51 11.48
N GLU A 710 13.19 23.34 10.46
CA GLU A 710 13.15 24.15 9.24
C GLU A 710 11.89 23.87 8.41
N GLN A 711 11.55 22.59 8.24
CA GLN A 711 10.33 22.16 7.54
C GLN A 711 9.08 22.68 8.25
N ARG A 712 8.99 22.57 9.58
CA ARG A 712 7.87 23.10 10.37
C ARG A 712 7.78 24.63 10.26
N SER A 713 8.90 25.33 10.32
CA SER A 713 8.95 26.80 10.14
C SER A 713 8.47 27.24 8.75
N LYS A 714 8.81 26.48 7.70
CA LYS A 714 8.34 26.73 6.34
C LYS A 714 6.85 26.40 6.17
N LEU A 715 6.34 25.40 6.90
CA LEU A 715 4.97 24.94 6.81
C LEU A 715 4.01 25.83 7.61
N ASP A 716 4.34 26.23 8.83
CA ASP A 716 3.43 26.97 9.71
C ASP A 716 3.21 28.42 9.24
N ARG A 717 1.96 28.76 8.89
CA ARG A 717 1.54 30.10 8.47
C ARG A 717 0.50 30.72 9.39
N ARG A 718 0.24 30.15 10.57
CA ARG A 718 -0.76 30.67 11.52
C ARG A 718 -0.45 32.08 12.00
N GLY A 719 0.84 32.42 12.11
CA GLY A 719 1.29 33.74 12.51
C GLY A 719 1.02 34.87 11.49
N VAL A 720 0.63 34.55 10.25
CA VAL A 720 0.42 35.55 9.20
C VAL A 720 -0.75 36.49 9.51
N CYS A 721 -1.80 35.98 10.17
CA CYS A 721 -2.93 36.80 10.60
C CYS A 721 -2.49 37.86 11.61
N LEU A 722 -1.63 37.49 12.57
CA LEU A 722 -1.14 38.39 13.60
C LEU A 722 -0.30 39.54 13.01
N SER A 723 0.45 39.30 11.93
CA SER A 723 1.24 40.33 11.27
C SER A 723 0.40 41.52 10.76
N CYS A 724 -0.85 41.26 10.36
CA CYS A 724 -1.79 42.30 9.92
C CYS A 724 -2.67 42.82 11.07
N HIS A 725 -3.02 41.96 12.03
CA HIS A 725 -3.94 42.29 13.12
C HIS A 725 -3.29 42.84 14.39
N GLN A 726 -1.96 42.79 14.54
CA GLN A 726 -1.24 43.35 15.70
C GLN A 726 -1.55 44.82 15.97
N SER A 727 -1.97 45.57 14.95
CA SER A 727 -2.27 46.99 15.02
C SER A 727 -3.78 47.31 14.96
N ILE A 728 -4.65 46.30 14.83
CA ILE A 728 -6.10 46.48 14.70
C ILE A 728 -6.78 46.26 16.07
N PRO A 729 -7.78 47.07 16.46
CA PRO A 729 -8.20 48.30 15.79
C PRO A 729 -7.32 49.50 16.14
N ASP A 730 -6.79 49.58 17.36
CA ASP A 730 -6.27 50.83 17.94
C ASP A 730 -4.74 50.91 18.05
N GLY A 731 -4.01 49.92 17.51
CA GLY A 731 -2.56 49.86 17.60
C GLY A 731 -1.83 50.84 16.68
N ASP A 732 -2.53 51.47 15.73
CA ASP A 732 -2.04 52.55 14.89
C ASP A 732 -3.16 53.58 14.61
N LEU A 733 -2.81 54.87 14.55
CA LEU A 733 -3.78 55.95 14.39
C LEU A 733 -4.57 55.87 13.08
N ALA A 734 -3.92 55.49 11.98
CA ALA A 734 -4.59 55.37 10.68
C ALA A 734 -5.50 54.13 10.64
N VAL A 735 -5.04 53.02 11.23
CA VAL A 735 -5.82 51.78 11.36
C VAL A 735 -7.05 51.96 12.26
N GLY A 736 -6.90 52.69 13.38
CA GLY A 736 -8.00 53.03 14.29
C GLY A 736 -9.02 53.95 13.64
N ALA A 737 -8.55 54.98 12.91
CA ALA A 737 -9.43 55.85 12.14
C ALA A 737 -10.23 55.08 11.08
N MET A 738 -9.59 54.17 10.35
CA MET A 738 -10.27 53.31 9.36
C MET A 738 -11.31 52.39 9.99
N SER A 739 -10.97 51.76 11.12
CA SER A 739 -11.87 50.84 11.83
C SER A 739 -13.11 51.58 12.36
N HIS A 740 -12.92 52.77 12.94
CA HIS A 740 -14.01 53.62 13.39
C HIS A 740 -14.88 54.14 12.24
N MET A 741 -14.27 54.52 11.10
CA MET A 741 -15.02 54.93 9.91
C MET A 741 -15.87 53.79 9.34
N ALA A 742 -15.36 52.55 9.33
CA ALA A 742 -16.10 51.38 8.89
C ALA A 742 -17.28 51.05 9.81
N GLU A 743 -17.07 51.15 11.13
CA GLU A 743 -18.12 50.97 12.14
C GLU A 743 -19.22 52.02 12.02
N MET A 744 -18.85 53.31 11.91
CA MET A 744 -19.79 54.42 11.71
C MET A 744 -20.55 54.34 10.38
N ALA A 745 -19.95 53.72 9.37
CA ALA A 745 -20.60 53.47 8.07
C ALA A 745 -21.45 52.18 8.04
N GLY A 746 -21.51 51.41 9.13
CA GLY A 746 -22.26 50.16 9.20
C GLY A 746 -21.74 49.07 8.28
N VAL A 747 -20.46 49.10 7.92
CA VAL A 747 -19.85 48.16 6.96
C VAL A 747 -19.49 46.86 7.68
N THR A 748 -20.18 45.77 7.35
CA THR A 748 -19.80 44.42 7.79
C THR A 748 -18.76 43.83 6.85
N ILE A 749 -17.55 43.56 7.35
CA ILE A 749 -16.49 42.92 6.57
C ILE A 749 -16.69 41.41 6.61
N ASP A 750 -17.10 40.83 5.48
CA ASP A 750 -17.14 39.38 5.29
C ASP A 750 -15.81 38.83 4.73
N ASN A 751 -15.71 37.51 4.58
CA ASN A 751 -14.50 36.87 4.07
C ASN A 751 -14.10 37.31 2.65
N ALA A 752 -15.07 37.64 1.78
CA ALA A 752 -14.78 38.07 0.41
C ALA A 752 -14.18 39.47 0.41
N THR A 753 -14.78 40.38 1.19
CA THR A 753 -14.32 41.75 1.40
C THR A 753 -12.94 41.76 2.06
N HIS A 754 -12.71 40.91 3.05
CA HIS A 754 -11.41 40.78 3.70
C HIS A 754 -10.32 40.37 2.70
N LYS A 755 -10.58 39.36 1.86
CA LYS A 755 -9.64 38.91 0.82
C LYS A 755 -9.34 40.00 -0.22
N ASP A 756 -10.36 40.75 -0.63
CA ASP A 756 -10.22 41.86 -1.58
C ASP A 756 -9.39 43.02 -0.99
N ILE A 757 -9.63 43.39 0.28
CA ILE A 757 -8.83 44.40 0.99
C ILE A 757 -7.36 43.97 1.02
N LEU A 758 -7.08 42.72 1.41
CA LEU A 758 -5.71 42.19 1.45
C LEU A 758 -5.04 42.24 0.07
N SER A 759 -5.73 41.81 -0.99
CA SER A 759 -5.20 41.86 -2.36
C SER A 759 -4.89 43.28 -2.81
N LYS A 760 -5.82 44.22 -2.61
CA LYS A 760 -5.62 45.64 -2.96
C LYS A 760 -4.46 46.26 -2.17
N THR A 761 -4.36 45.95 -0.88
CA THR A 761 -3.31 46.47 -0.01
C THR A 761 -1.94 45.97 -0.45
N LEU A 762 -1.85 44.67 -0.78
CA LEU A 762 -0.63 44.07 -1.31
C LEU A 762 -0.21 44.73 -2.63
N HIS A 763 -1.14 44.90 -3.57
CA HIS A 763 -0.86 45.54 -4.86
C HIS A 763 -0.44 46.99 -4.70
N LEU A 764 -1.14 47.77 -3.87
CA LEU A 764 -0.81 49.16 -3.60
C LEU A 764 0.60 49.28 -2.99
N SER A 765 0.88 48.48 -1.95
CA SER A 765 2.20 48.46 -1.30
C SER A 765 3.32 48.10 -2.29
N ALA A 766 3.12 47.06 -3.10
CA ALA A 766 4.09 46.64 -4.11
C ALA A 766 4.37 47.75 -5.13
N TRP A 767 3.33 48.41 -5.65
CA TRP A 767 3.50 49.51 -6.60
C TRP A 767 4.13 50.74 -5.98
N VAL A 768 3.78 51.10 -4.74
CA VAL A 768 4.41 52.20 -4.02
C VAL A 768 5.91 51.94 -3.82
N GLN A 769 6.31 50.72 -3.49
CA GLN A 769 7.72 50.35 -3.35
C GLN A 769 8.47 50.41 -4.69
N VAL A 770 7.89 49.87 -5.77
CA VAL A 770 8.48 49.91 -7.11
C VAL A 770 8.64 51.34 -7.61
N LEU A 771 7.57 52.14 -7.56
CA LEU A 771 7.58 53.53 -8.01
C LEU A 771 8.46 54.41 -7.14
N GLY A 772 8.47 54.18 -5.82
CA GLY A 772 9.36 54.87 -4.89
C GLY A 772 10.84 54.56 -5.18
N GLY A 773 11.18 53.30 -5.44
CA GLY A 773 12.53 52.89 -5.84
C GLY A 773 12.96 53.52 -7.16
N ILE A 774 12.08 53.54 -8.17
CA ILE A 774 12.34 54.22 -9.45
C ILE A 774 12.56 55.72 -9.24
N PHE A 775 11.73 56.37 -8.42
CA PHE A 775 11.82 57.80 -8.16
C PHE A 775 13.13 58.17 -7.43
N ILE A 776 13.49 57.43 -6.38
CA ILE A 776 14.73 57.63 -5.62
C ILE A 776 15.95 57.34 -6.50
N GLY A 777 15.93 56.25 -7.27
CA GLY A 777 16.98 55.91 -8.23
C GLY A 777 17.15 56.99 -9.30
N GLY A 778 16.04 57.52 -9.82
CA GLY A 778 16.01 58.64 -10.75
C GLY A 778 16.61 59.93 -10.15
N LEU A 779 16.29 60.26 -8.90
CA LEU A 779 16.87 61.39 -8.18
C LEU A 779 18.38 61.23 -7.95
N LEU A 780 18.84 60.01 -7.64
CA LEU A 780 20.25 59.68 -7.47
C LEU A 780 21.04 59.83 -8.78
N ILE A 781 20.49 59.31 -9.88
CA ILE A 781 21.08 59.48 -11.22
C ILE A 781 21.13 60.97 -11.58
N TYR A 782 20.05 61.71 -11.35
CA TYR A 782 20.01 63.15 -11.57
C TYR A 782 21.07 63.89 -10.72
N TYR A 783 21.21 63.53 -9.45
CA TYR A 783 22.21 64.10 -8.54
C TYR A 783 23.65 63.80 -8.98
N ILE A 784 23.94 62.58 -9.44
CA ILE A 784 25.26 62.19 -9.97
C ILE A 784 25.55 62.95 -11.28
N LEU A 785 24.59 63.02 -12.20
CA LEU A 785 24.74 63.72 -13.48
C LEU A 785 24.92 65.24 -13.31
N THR A 786 24.37 65.82 -12.25
CA THR A 786 24.52 67.25 -11.93
C THR A 786 25.80 67.56 -11.13
N ARG A 787 26.46 66.53 -10.57
CA ARG A 787 27.76 66.66 -9.88
C ARG A 787 28.99 66.25 -10.67
N ASP A 788 28.85 65.72 -11.90
CA ASP A 788 29.99 65.43 -12.77
C ASP A 788 30.86 66.69 -12.99
N PRO A 789 32.09 66.75 -12.42
CA PRO A 789 32.95 67.92 -12.49
C PRO A 789 33.37 68.27 -13.92
N LYS A 790 33.25 67.33 -14.88
CA LYS A 790 33.67 67.56 -16.28
C LYS A 790 32.68 68.40 -17.07
N LYS A 791 31.43 68.60 -16.61
CA LYS A 791 30.46 69.51 -17.28
C LYS A 791 30.51 70.96 -16.80
N LYS A 792 31.09 71.26 -15.63
CA LYS A 792 31.24 72.64 -15.16
C LYS A 792 32.30 73.45 -15.93
N ASN A 793 33.26 72.80 -16.59
CA ASN A 793 34.33 73.49 -17.34
C ASN A 793 33.99 73.82 -18.81
N ARG A 794 32.76 73.57 -19.29
CA ARG A 794 32.38 73.83 -20.69
C ARG A 794 31.49 75.06 -20.91
N ARG A 795 31.15 75.81 -19.85
CA ARG A 795 30.23 76.97 -19.92
C ARG A 795 30.88 78.35 -19.75
N TRP A 796 32.21 78.41 -19.59
CA TRP A 796 32.97 79.67 -19.47
C TRP A 796 34.14 79.71 -20.48
N LYS A 797 33.81 79.76 -21.78
CA LYS A 797 34.67 80.31 -22.85
C LYS A 797 33.75 80.82 -23.96
N LYS A 798 33.33 82.07 -23.84
CA LYS A 798 33.06 82.98 -24.96
C LYS A 798 33.83 84.25 -24.67
#